data_AF-B5VTW4-F1
#
_entry.id   AF-B5VTW4-F1
#
_cell.length_a   1.000
_cell.length_b   1.000
_cell.length_c   1.000
_cell.angle_alpha   90.00
_cell.angle_beta   90.00
_cell.angle_gamma   90.00
#
_symmetry.space_group_name_H-M   'P 1'
#
loop_
_entity.id
_entity.type
_entity.pdbx_description
1 polymer ?
#
loop_
_entity_poly.entity_id
_entity_poly.type
_entity_poly.pdbx_seq_one_letter_code
_entity_poly.pdbx_strand_id
1 'polypeptide(L)'
;SRLVHKHGGRPIGSYKFVPMDDFSYPADINLNEEHCFNDSNDNSIRCVSEIMIPKILTATPPHALFMDCTHDNETPFEKRTVEDTLPNAALVALCSSAIGSVYGYDEIFPHLLNLVTEKRHYDISTPTGSPSIGITKVKATLNSIRTSIGEKAYDIEDSEMHVHHQGQYITFHRMDVKSGKGWYLIARMKFSDNDDPNETLPPVVLNQSTCSLRFSYALERVGDEIPNDDKFIKGIPTKLKELEGFDISYDDSKKISTIKLPNEFPQGSIAIFETQQNGVDESLDHFIRSGALKATSSLTLESINSVLYRSEPEEYDVSAGEGGAYIIPNFGKPVYCGLQGWVSVLRKIVFYNDLAHPLSANLRNGHWALDYTISRLNYYSDEAGINEVQNWLRSRFDRVKKLPSYLVPSYFALIIGILYGCCRLKAIQLMSRNIGKSTLFVQSLSMTSIQMVSRMKSTSILPGENVPSMAAGLPHFSVNYMRCWGRDVFISLRGMLLTTGRFDEAKAHILAFAKTLKHGLIPNLLDAGRNPRYNARDAAWFFLQAVQDYVYIVPDGEKILQEQVTRRFPLDDTYIPVDDPRAFSYSSTLEEIIYEILSRHAKGIKFREANAGPNLDRVMTDKGFNVEIHVDWSTGLIHGGSQYNCGTWMDKMGESEKAGSVGIPGTPRDGAAIEINGLLKSALRFVIELKNKGLFKFSDVETQDGGRIDFTEWNQLLQDNFEKRYYVPEDPSQDADYDVSAKLGVNRRGIYRDLYKSGKPYEDYQLRPNFAIAMTVAPELFVPEHAIKAITIADEVLRGPVGMRTLDPSDYNYRPYYNNGEDSDDFATSKGRNYHQGPEWVWLYGYFLRAFHHFHFKTSPRCQNAAKEKPSSYLYQQLYYRLKGHRKWIFESVWAGLTELTNKDGEVCNDSSPTQAWSSACLLDLFYDLWDAYEDDS
;
A
#
# COMPACT_ATOMS: atom_id res chain seq x y z
N SER A 1 15.76 -38.95 -5.91
CA SER A 1 15.30 -37.81 -5.08
C SER A 1 14.69 -36.67 -5.88
N ARG A 2 15.32 -36.08 -6.90
CA ARG A 2 14.76 -34.92 -7.66
C ARG A 2 13.35 -35.13 -8.24
N LEU A 3 13.07 -36.29 -8.85
CA LEU A 3 11.73 -36.60 -9.37
C LEU A 3 10.68 -36.69 -8.24
N VAL A 4 11.05 -37.36 -7.15
CA VAL A 4 10.26 -37.45 -5.92
C VAL A 4 10.00 -36.06 -5.33
N HIS A 5 10.98 -35.15 -5.38
CA HIS A 5 10.81 -33.76 -4.97
C HIS A 5 9.77 -33.01 -5.83
N LYS A 6 9.86 -33.13 -7.15
CA LYS A 6 8.92 -32.49 -8.09
C LYS A 6 7.47 -32.91 -7.85
N HIS A 7 7.23 -34.18 -7.50
CA HIS A 7 5.89 -34.76 -7.40
C HIS A 7 5.42 -34.98 -5.95
N GLY A 8 6.24 -34.63 -4.96
CA GLY A 8 5.94 -34.98 -3.58
C GLY A 8 4.97 -34.04 -2.87
N GLY A 9 4.88 -32.77 -3.27
CA GLY A 9 4.02 -31.76 -2.65
C GLY A 9 4.72 -30.41 -2.49
N ARG A 10 4.10 -29.48 -1.77
CA ARG A 10 4.71 -28.17 -1.43
C ARG A 10 5.74 -28.32 -0.30
N PRO A 11 6.72 -27.41 -0.17
CA PRO A 11 7.64 -27.43 0.98
C PRO A 11 6.92 -27.37 2.34
N ILE A 12 7.43 -28.06 3.36
CA ILE A 12 6.94 -27.92 4.75
C ILE A 12 7.06 -26.47 5.23
N GLY A 13 5.98 -25.94 5.81
CA GLY A 13 5.89 -24.57 6.30
C GLY A 13 5.71 -23.53 5.19
N SER A 14 5.16 -23.93 4.04
CA SER A 14 4.89 -23.02 2.93
C SER A 14 3.95 -21.90 3.34
N TYR A 15 4.16 -20.72 2.77
CA TYR A 15 3.26 -19.59 2.96
C TYR A 15 1.87 -19.88 2.39
N LYS A 16 0.86 -19.46 3.14
CA LYS A 16 -0.55 -19.58 2.77
C LYS A 16 -1.03 -18.29 2.12
N PHE A 17 -1.80 -18.41 1.05
CA PHE A 17 -2.37 -17.24 0.40
C PHE A 17 -3.41 -16.54 1.30
N VAL A 18 -3.39 -15.21 1.31
CA VAL A 18 -4.42 -14.38 1.95
C VAL A 18 -4.58 -13.07 1.18
N PRO A 19 -5.82 -12.58 0.96
CA PRO A 19 -6.05 -11.25 0.40
C PRO A 19 -5.38 -10.19 1.29
N MET A 20 -4.51 -9.37 0.70
CA MET A 20 -3.80 -8.30 1.40
C MET A 20 -4.13 -6.94 0.77
N ASP A 21 -3.12 -6.09 0.55
CA ASP A 21 -3.30 -4.73 0.05
C ASP A 21 -3.57 -4.63 -1.46
N ASP A 22 -3.63 -5.76 -2.14
CA ASP A 22 -3.89 -5.94 -3.58
C ASP A 22 -5.33 -6.41 -3.89
N PHE A 23 -6.23 -6.40 -2.91
CA PHE A 23 -7.65 -6.69 -3.08
C PHE A 23 -8.53 -5.48 -2.77
N SER A 24 -9.64 -5.35 -3.51
CA SER A 24 -10.74 -4.49 -3.12
C SER A 24 -11.53 -5.16 -1.99
N TYR A 25 -11.93 -4.39 -0.99
CA TYR A 25 -12.78 -4.81 0.12
C TYR A 25 -14.10 -4.06 0.01
N PRO A 26 -15.13 -4.60 -0.67
CA PRO A 26 -16.44 -3.96 -0.73
C PRO A 26 -17.02 -3.81 0.68
N ALA A 27 -17.53 -2.62 1.01
CA ALA A 27 -18.12 -2.36 2.34
C ALA A 27 -19.31 -3.28 2.66
N ASP A 28 -20.05 -3.69 1.61
CA ASP A 28 -21.22 -4.57 1.65
C ASP A 28 -20.89 -6.04 1.34
N ILE A 29 -19.62 -6.45 1.41
CA ILE A 29 -19.25 -7.85 1.24
C ILE A 29 -19.89 -8.72 2.33
N ASN A 30 -20.32 -9.92 1.95
CA ASN A 30 -20.84 -10.90 2.90
C ASN A 30 -19.76 -11.28 3.92
N LEU A 31 -20.17 -11.28 5.19
CA LEU A 31 -19.34 -11.68 6.32
C LEU A 31 -19.93 -12.95 6.92
N ASN A 32 -19.06 -13.85 7.33
CA ASN A 32 -19.51 -15.04 8.03
C ASN A 32 -18.55 -15.40 9.17
N GLU A 33 -18.96 -15.02 10.37
CA GLU A 33 -18.21 -15.23 11.63
C GLU A 33 -18.11 -16.71 12.01
N GLU A 34 -18.99 -17.57 11.48
CA GLU A 34 -19.06 -19.01 11.81
C GLU A 34 -18.58 -19.93 10.67
N HIS A 35 -18.33 -19.42 9.44
CA HIS A 35 -18.11 -20.26 8.25
C HIS A 35 -16.81 -21.03 8.16
N CYS A 36 -15.90 -20.94 9.14
CA CYS A 36 -14.70 -21.78 9.10
C CYS A 36 -14.98 -23.21 9.64
N PHE A 37 -16.23 -23.57 9.97
CA PHE A 37 -16.63 -24.95 10.32
C PHE A 37 -17.10 -25.75 9.10
N ASN A 38 -16.63 -27.01 8.96
CA ASN A 38 -17.10 -27.97 7.95
C ASN A 38 -18.55 -28.36 8.25
N ASP A 39 -19.50 -27.96 7.40
CA ASP A 39 -20.62 -28.86 7.13
C ASP A 39 -20.09 -29.91 6.15
N SER A 40 -19.87 -31.13 6.63
CA SER A 40 -19.38 -32.24 5.82
C SER A 40 -20.33 -32.61 4.67
N ASN A 41 -21.54 -32.04 4.63
CA ASN A 41 -22.53 -32.26 3.58
C ASN A 41 -22.50 -31.22 2.46
N ASP A 42 -21.81 -30.09 2.64
CA ASP A 42 -21.70 -29.04 1.63
C ASP A 42 -20.25 -28.99 1.10
N ASN A 43 -20.05 -29.44 -0.15
CA ASN A 43 -18.75 -29.47 -0.83
C ASN A 43 -18.26 -28.05 -1.25
N SER A 44 -18.51 -27.04 -0.43
CA SER A 44 -18.21 -25.64 -0.74
C SER A 44 -16.73 -25.31 -0.64
N ILE A 45 -16.22 -24.58 -1.64
CA ILE A 45 -14.85 -24.06 -1.66
C ILE A 45 -14.77 -22.85 -0.74
N ARG A 46 -13.95 -22.94 0.31
CA ARG A 46 -13.94 -21.96 1.41
C ARG A 46 -13.16 -20.68 1.08
N CYS A 47 -13.60 -19.60 1.70
CA CYS A 47 -12.86 -18.34 1.76
C CYS A 47 -11.71 -18.42 2.78
N VAL A 48 -10.73 -17.53 2.67
CA VAL A 48 -9.52 -17.54 3.52
C VAL A 48 -9.81 -17.03 4.94
N SER A 49 -10.82 -16.21 5.14
CA SER A 49 -11.13 -15.57 6.42
C SER A 49 -12.64 -15.43 6.62
N GLU A 50 -13.05 -14.85 7.75
CA GLU A 50 -14.44 -14.42 8.00
C GLU A 50 -14.96 -13.43 6.94
N ILE A 51 -14.06 -12.71 6.26
CA ILE A 51 -14.37 -11.95 5.05
C ILE A 51 -14.44 -12.92 3.88
N MET A 52 -15.61 -13.03 3.25
CA MET A 52 -15.89 -14.00 2.19
C MET A 52 -15.34 -13.55 0.82
N ILE A 53 -14.02 -13.28 0.75
CA ILE A 53 -13.34 -13.14 -0.55
C ILE A 53 -13.14 -14.55 -1.14
N PRO A 54 -13.67 -14.83 -2.35
CA PRO A 54 -13.59 -16.15 -2.95
C PRO A 54 -12.16 -16.65 -3.10
N LYS A 55 -11.97 -17.97 -3.02
CA LYS A 55 -10.70 -18.59 -3.37
C LYS A 55 -10.33 -18.25 -4.82
N ILE A 56 -9.10 -17.81 -5.01
CA ILE A 56 -8.61 -17.38 -6.32
C ILE A 56 -8.27 -18.60 -7.17
N LEU A 57 -8.77 -18.62 -8.40
CA LEU A 57 -8.32 -19.56 -9.42
C LEU A 57 -6.95 -19.12 -9.95
N THR A 58 -5.90 -19.82 -9.52
CA THR A 58 -4.52 -19.57 -9.96
C THR A 58 -4.01 -20.78 -10.75
N ALA A 59 -3.08 -20.56 -11.67
CA ALA A 59 -2.43 -21.65 -12.40
C ALA A 59 -1.70 -22.60 -11.43
N THR A 60 -2.03 -23.88 -11.50
CA THR A 60 -1.28 -24.95 -10.86
C THR A 60 -0.64 -25.83 -11.94
N PRO A 61 0.52 -26.44 -11.69
CA PRO A 61 1.07 -27.44 -12.60
C PRO A 61 0.07 -28.57 -12.85
N PRO A 62 0.05 -29.19 -14.05
CA PRO A 62 -0.84 -30.31 -14.33
C PRO A 62 -0.58 -31.44 -13.34
N HIS A 63 -1.67 -32.09 -12.92
CA HIS A 63 -1.60 -33.22 -11.99
C HIS A 63 -0.72 -34.33 -12.57
N ALA A 64 0.00 -35.04 -11.70
CA ALA A 64 0.89 -36.13 -12.09
C ALA A 64 0.28 -37.51 -11.78
N LEU A 65 0.52 -38.46 -12.67
CA LEU A 65 0.43 -39.89 -12.41
C LEU A 65 1.85 -40.44 -12.44
N PHE A 66 2.41 -40.72 -11.26
CA PHE A 66 3.80 -41.09 -11.11
C PHE A 66 3.92 -42.62 -11.07
N MET A 67 4.42 -43.20 -12.15
CA MET A 67 4.62 -44.64 -12.28
C MET A 67 5.96 -45.02 -11.64
N ASP A 68 5.96 -46.01 -10.76
CA ASP A 68 7.23 -46.60 -10.28
C ASP A 68 7.92 -47.41 -11.39
N CYS A 69 7.12 -48.10 -12.21
CA CYS A 69 7.53 -48.78 -13.43
C CYS A 69 6.36 -48.86 -14.41
N THR A 70 6.57 -48.46 -15.66
CA THR A 70 5.58 -48.65 -16.74
C THR A 70 5.77 -50.02 -17.42
N HIS A 71 4.81 -50.40 -18.26
CA HIS A 71 4.92 -51.59 -19.12
C HIS A 71 5.92 -51.45 -20.27
N ASP A 72 6.59 -50.30 -20.40
CA ASP A 72 7.66 -50.04 -21.39
C ASP A 72 9.02 -49.81 -20.72
N ASN A 73 9.11 -49.99 -19.40
CA ASN A 73 10.35 -49.81 -18.66
C ASN A 73 11.07 -51.14 -18.45
N GLU A 74 12.39 -51.13 -18.65
CA GLU A 74 13.27 -52.16 -18.08
C GLU A 74 12.96 -52.33 -16.58
N THR A 75 12.93 -53.58 -16.12
CA THR A 75 12.61 -53.90 -14.72
C THR A 75 13.72 -53.40 -13.79
N PRO A 76 13.47 -53.32 -12.46
CA PRO A 76 14.54 -53.11 -11.49
C PRO A 76 15.67 -54.13 -11.61
N PHE A 77 15.37 -55.39 -11.93
CA PHE A 77 16.40 -56.41 -12.17
C PHE A 77 17.31 -56.07 -13.34
N GLU A 78 16.76 -55.52 -14.43
CA GLU A 78 17.54 -55.16 -15.62
C GLU A 78 18.32 -53.86 -15.45
N LYS A 79 17.76 -52.89 -14.73
CA LYS A 79 18.29 -51.53 -14.67
C LYS A 79 19.06 -51.18 -13.41
N ARG A 80 18.77 -51.89 -12.31
CA ARG A 80 19.31 -51.69 -10.96
C ARG A 80 19.49 -53.07 -10.32
N THR A 81 18.77 -53.35 -9.23
CA THR A 81 18.63 -54.68 -8.66
C THR A 81 17.18 -54.93 -8.24
N VAL A 82 16.82 -56.21 -7.98
CA VAL A 82 15.46 -56.57 -7.54
C VAL A 82 15.08 -55.95 -6.20
N GLU A 83 16.02 -55.77 -5.29
CA GLU A 83 15.78 -55.27 -3.94
C GLU A 83 15.35 -53.80 -3.96
N ASP A 84 15.77 -53.03 -4.97
CA ASP A 84 15.38 -51.61 -5.13
C ASP A 84 13.90 -51.42 -5.46
N THR A 85 13.22 -52.48 -5.90
CA THR A 85 11.76 -52.50 -6.13
C THR A 85 11.01 -51.97 -4.91
N LEU A 86 11.46 -52.33 -3.70
CA LEU A 86 10.85 -51.90 -2.43
C LEU A 86 11.02 -50.40 -2.13
N PRO A 87 12.25 -49.85 -1.97
CA PRO A 87 12.45 -48.44 -1.68
C PRO A 87 12.00 -47.51 -2.82
N ASN A 88 12.15 -47.91 -4.09
CA ASN A 88 11.65 -47.13 -5.23
C ASN A 88 10.11 -47.00 -5.19
N ALA A 89 9.40 -48.10 -4.95
CA ALA A 89 7.94 -48.09 -4.83
C ALA A 89 7.46 -47.24 -3.65
N ALA A 90 8.14 -47.31 -2.50
CA ALA A 90 7.79 -46.54 -1.32
C ALA A 90 7.93 -45.03 -1.53
N LEU A 91 9.01 -44.59 -2.18
CA LEU A 91 9.24 -43.18 -2.52
C LEU A 91 8.18 -42.63 -3.48
N VAL A 92 7.81 -43.41 -4.50
CA VAL A 92 6.73 -43.05 -5.43
C VAL A 92 5.39 -43.01 -4.70
N ALA A 93 5.09 -44.01 -3.87
CA ALA A 93 3.82 -44.11 -3.18
C ALA A 93 3.54 -42.95 -2.23
N LEU A 94 4.58 -42.45 -1.53
CA LEU A 94 4.41 -41.32 -0.64
C LEU A 94 4.29 -39.97 -1.35
N CYS A 95 4.53 -39.87 -2.67
CA CYS A 95 4.29 -38.63 -3.39
C CYS A 95 2.81 -38.19 -3.31
N SER A 96 2.55 -36.89 -3.19
CA SER A 96 1.20 -36.31 -3.26
C SER A 96 0.71 -36.19 -4.72
N SER A 97 0.65 -37.34 -5.39
CA SER A 97 0.18 -37.48 -6.77
C SER A 97 -0.61 -38.77 -6.93
N ALA A 98 -1.24 -38.97 -8.10
CA ALA A 98 -1.62 -40.30 -8.50
C ALA A 98 -0.35 -41.15 -8.69
N ILE A 99 -0.45 -42.45 -8.48
CA ILE A 99 0.63 -43.40 -8.76
C ILE A 99 0.06 -44.58 -9.53
N GLY A 100 0.92 -45.28 -10.24
CA GLY A 100 0.60 -46.57 -10.85
C GLY A 100 1.83 -47.47 -10.90
N SER A 101 1.59 -48.74 -11.18
CA SER A 101 2.60 -49.79 -11.32
C SER A 101 2.12 -50.77 -12.38
N VAL A 102 3.04 -51.32 -13.18
CA VAL A 102 2.75 -52.43 -14.08
C VAL A 102 2.68 -53.75 -13.29
N TYR A 103 1.73 -54.62 -13.63
CA TYR A 103 1.73 -55.99 -13.11
C TYR A 103 3.05 -56.69 -13.49
N GLY A 104 3.71 -57.32 -12.53
CA GLY A 104 5.05 -57.87 -12.69
C GLY A 104 6.14 -57.04 -12.00
N TYR A 105 5.94 -55.74 -11.78
CA TYR A 105 6.88 -54.96 -10.97
C TYR A 105 6.81 -55.40 -9.50
N ASP A 106 5.60 -55.44 -8.95
CA ASP A 106 5.34 -55.85 -7.55
C ASP A 106 5.66 -57.31 -7.29
N GLU A 107 5.47 -58.14 -8.32
CA GLU A 107 5.74 -59.57 -8.34
C GLU A 107 7.20 -59.90 -8.69
N ILE A 108 8.06 -58.90 -8.95
CA ILE A 108 9.51 -59.06 -9.21
C ILE A 108 9.83 -59.85 -10.49
N PHE A 109 9.15 -59.55 -11.60
CA PHE A 109 9.49 -60.14 -12.90
C PHE A 109 10.92 -59.76 -13.32
N PRO A 110 11.70 -60.73 -13.82
CA PRO A 110 13.09 -60.49 -14.17
C PRO A 110 13.22 -59.55 -15.37
N HIS A 111 12.38 -59.70 -16.40
CA HIS A 111 12.57 -59.01 -17.68
C HIS A 111 11.35 -58.21 -18.08
N LEU A 112 11.59 -57.09 -18.78
CA LEU A 112 10.54 -56.36 -19.47
C LEU A 112 9.83 -57.29 -20.46
N LEU A 113 8.52 -57.41 -20.32
CA LEU A 113 7.71 -58.26 -21.16
C LEU A 113 7.58 -57.65 -22.56
N ASN A 114 8.00 -58.40 -23.57
CA ASN A 114 7.89 -57.95 -24.94
C ASN A 114 6.42 -58.01 -25.39
N LEU A 115 5.81 -56.84 -25.55
CA LEU A 115 4.40 -56.66 -25.90
C LEU A 115 3.96 -57.39 -27.19
N VAL A 116 4.90 -57.72 -28.09
CA VAL A 116 4.60 -58.39 -29.37
C VAL A 116 4.71 -59.91 -29.23
N THR A 117 5.77 -60.38 -28.59
CA THR A 117 6.20 -61.79 -28.67
C THR A 117 5.84 -62.62 -27.45
N GLU A 118 5.61 -62.01 -26.29
CA GLU A 118 5.27 -62.73 -25.07
C GLU A 118 3.85 -63.34 -25.17
N LYS A 119 3.70 -64.59 -24.76
CA LYS A 119 2.43 -65.36 -24.79
C LYS A 119 2.14 -66.10 -23.50
N ARG A 120 3.09 -66.13 -22.56
CA ARG A 120 2.93 -66.79 -21.26
C ARG A 120 1.92 -66.02 -20.40
N HIS A 121 1.24 -66.73 -19.50
CA HIS A 121 0.27 -66.15 -18.58
C HIS A 121 0.93 -65.72 -17.27
N TYR A 122 0.38 -64.74 -16.57
CA TYR A 122 0.83 -64.40 -15.22
C TYR A 122 0.56 -65.56 -14.26
N ASP A 123 1.57 -65.90 -13.45
CA ASP A 123 1.39 -66.87 -12.38
C ASP A 123 0.59 -66.26 -11.23
N ILE A 124 -0.67 -66.66 -11.12
CA ILE A 124 -1.59 -66.25 -10.04
C ILE A 124 -1.66 -67.28 -8.91
N SER A 125 -0.84 -68.34 -8.95
CA SER A 125 -0.88 -69.41 -7.97
C SER A 125 -0.17 -69.01 -6.67
N THR A 126 -0.82 -68.22 -5.82
CA THR A 126 -0.42 -68.07 -4.42
C THR A 126 -1.04 -69.20 -3.59
N PRO A 127 -0.27 -70.15 -3.03
CA PRO A 127 -0.83 -71.16 -2.14
C PRO A 127 -1.41 -70.48 -0.89
N THR A 128 -2.60 -70.89 -0.47
CA THR A 128 -3.25 -70.41 0.77
C THR A 128 -2.29 -70.54 1.97
N GLY A 129 -1.89 -69.41 2.56
CA GLY A 129 -0.95 -69.35 3.69
C GLY A 129 0.53 -69.09 3.35
N SER A 130 0.88 -68.81 2.09
CA SER A 130 2.26 -68.52 1.65
C SER A 130 2.72 -67.09 1.98
N PRO A 131 4.04 -66.82 2.12
CA PRO A 131 4.57 -65.47 2.25
C PRO A 131 4.18 -64.61 1.04
N SER A 132 3.96 -63.31 1.27
CA SER A 132 3.59 -62.37 0.20
C SER A 132 4.61 -62.38 -0.93
N ILE A 133 4.13 -62.43 -2.19
CA ILE A 133 5.00 -62.34 -3.38
C ILE A 133 5.57 -60.91 -3.45
N GLY A 134 6.89 -60.79 -3.59
CA GLY A 134 7.58 -59.53 -3.77
C GLY A 134 7.20 -58.45 -2.75
N ILE A 135 6.68 -57.33 -3.25
CA ILE A 135 6.30 -56.15 -2.45
C ILE A 135 4.78 -55.96 -2.31
N THR A 136 3.96 -56.93 -2.72
CA THR A 136 2.48 -56.84 -2.71
C THR A 136 1.90 -56.47 -1.35
N LYS A 137 2.41 -57.04 -0.25
CA LYS A 137 2.02 -56.68 1.13
C LYS A 137 2.33 -55.21 1.43
N VAL A 138 3.51 -54.73 1.06
CA VAL A 138 3.95 -53.35 1.30
C VAL A 138 3.11 -52.38 0.49
N LYS A 139 2.81 -52.68 -0.77
CA LYS A 139 1.88 -51.87 -1.59
C LYS A 139 0.51 -51.73 -0.96
N ALA A 140 -0.06 -52.82 -0.46
CA ALA A 140 -1.35 -52.76 0.22
C ALA A 140 -1.31 -51.81 1.43
N THR A 141 -0.23 -51.87 2.23
CA THR A 141 -0.05 -50.96 3.37
C THR A 141 0.15 -49.50 2.94
N LEU A 142 0.99 -49.25 1.93
CA LEU A 142 1.23 -47.90 1.39
C LEU A 142 -0.04 -47.29 0.80
N ASN A 143 -0.82 -48.07 0.05
CA ASN A 143 -2.09 -47.62 -0.50
C ASN A 143 -3.13 -47.35 0.59
N SER A 144 -3.17 -48.16 1.66
CA SER A 144 -4.04 -47.90 2.82
C SER A 144 -3.67 -46.60 3.54
N ILE A 145 -2.37 -46.30 3.70
CA ILE A 145 -1.90 -44.99 4.21
C ILE A 145 -2.42 -43.86 3.32
N ARG A 146 -2.28 -44.00 1.98
CA ARG A 146 -2.72 -42.97 1.02
C ARG A 146 -4.23 -42.76 1.04
N THR A 147 -5.03 -43.80 1.22
CA THR A 147 -6.49 -43.68 1.39
C THR A 147 -6.81 -42.80 2.60
N SER A 148 -6.15 -43.05 3.74
CA SER A 148 -6.36 -42.23 4.95
C SER A 148 -5.94 -40.76 4.78
N ILE A 149 -4.92 -40.47 3.95
CA ILE A 149 -4.50 -39.10 3.62
C ILE A 149 -5.49 -38.43 2.66
N GLY A 150 -5.92 -39.15 1.63
CA GLY A 150 -6.78 -38.63 0.56
C GLY A 150 -8.16 -38.20 1.02
N GLU A 151 -8.64 -38.72 2.15
CA GLU A 151 -9.91 -38.30 2.76
C GLU A 151 -9.86 -36.89 3.40
N LYS A 152 -8.66 -36.33 3.63
CA LYS A 152 -8.47 -35.10 4.42
C LYS A 152 -7.85 -33.93 3.66
N ALA A 153 -7.02 -34.20 2.65
CA ALA A 153 -6.35 -33.18 1.87
C ALA A 153 -7.16 -32.83 0.61
N TYR A 154 -7.61 -31.57 0.51
CA TYR A 154 -8.48 -31.12 -0.59
C TYR A 154 -7.75 -30.17 -1.55
N ASP A 155 -6.79 -29.40 -1.04
CA ASP A 155 -6.13 -28.34 -1.77
C ASP A 155 -4.62 -28.58 -1.92
N ILE A 156 -3.99 -27.85 -2.86
CA ILE A 156 -2.54 -27.87 -3.08
C ILE A 156 -1.75 -27.46 -1.82
N GLU A 157 -2.35 -26.68 -0.92
CA GLU A 157 -1.74 -26.23 0.33
C GLU A 157 -1.91 -27.21 1.49
N ASP A 158 -2.73 -28.27 1.34
CA ASP A 158 -3.08 -29.17 2.45
C ASP A 158 -2.05 -30.28 2.66
N SER A 159 -1.21 -30.57 1.67
CA SER A 159 -0.13 -31.57 1.79
C SER A 159 1.24 -30.98 1.48
N GLU A 160 2.12 -31.09 2.46
CA GLU A 160 3.50 -30.60 2.40
C GLU A 160 4.51 -31.74 2.49
N MET A 161 5.75 -31.45 2.09
CA MET A 161 6.80 -32.44 1.97
C MET A 161 8.20 -31.88 2.26
N HIS A 162 9.08 -32.78 2.67
CA HIS A 162 10.52 -32.58 2.66
C HIS A 162 11.21 -33.83 2.14
N VAL A 163 12.12 -33.68 1.17
CA VAL A 163 12.92 -34.77 0.62
C VAL A 163 14.39 -34.43 0.80
N HIS A 164 15.15 -35.39 1.33
CA HIS A 164 16.59 -35.30 1.48
C HIS A 164 17.26 -36.54 0.88
N HIS A 165 18.49 -36.38 0.42
CA HIS A 165 19.27 -37.41 -0.25
C HIS A 165 20.71 -37.34 0.25
N GLN A 166 21.18 -38.44 0.85
CA GLN A 166 22.53 -38.59 1.37
C GLN A 166 23.05 -39.96 0.95
N GLY A 167 24.05 -39.95 0.07
CA GLY A 167 24.60 -41.15 -0.58
C GLY A 167 23.49 -42.07 -1.09
N GLN A 168 23.37 -43.28 -0.55
CA GLN A 168 22.35 -44.25 -0.96
C GLN A 168 21.01 -44.15 -0.23
N TYR A 169 20.84 -43.16 0.65
CA TYR A 169 19.60 -42.94 1.38
C TYR A 169 18.79 -41.80 0.78
N ILE A 170 17.48 -42.03 0.62
CA ILE A 170 16.51 -40.98 0.36
C ILE A 170 15.52 -40.97 1.52
N THR A 171 15.38 -39.82 2.18
CA THR A 171 14.35 -39.63 3.19
C THR A 171 13.23 -38.77 2.62
N PHE A 172 11.99 -39.13 2.94
CA PHE A 172 10.80 -38.39 2.53
C PHE A 172 9.91 -38.18 3.76
N HIS A 173 9.71 -36.93 4.15
CA HIS A 173 8.66 -36.56 5.11
C HIS A 173 7.44 -36.01 4.38
N ARG A 174 6.29 -36.66 4.49
CA ARG A 174 4.99 -36.17 3.98
C ARG A 174 4.11 -35.75 5.15
N MET A 175 3.51 -34.57 5.04
CA MET A 175 2.69 -33.97 6.09
C MET A 175 1.30 -33.61 5.59
N ASP A 176 0.33 -33.75 6.49
CA ASP A 176 -0.98 -33.10 6.42
C ASP A 176 -0.93 -31.81 7.24
N VAL A 177 -1.16 -30.68 6.59
CA VAL A 177 -0.99 -29.35 7.20
C VAL A 177 -2.03 -29.05 8.27
N LYS A 178 -3.24 -29.63 8.14
CA LYS A 178 -4.38 -29.34 9.03
C LYS A 178 -4.26 -30.07 10.36
N SER A 179 -3.96 -31.36 10.34
CA SER A 179 -3.86 -32.18 11.55
C SER A 179 -2.45 -32.22 12.15
N GLY A 180 -1.42 -31.87 11.37
CA GLY A 180 -0.02 -32.00 11.77
C GLY A 180 0.49 -33.44 11.77
N LYS A 181 -0.32 -34.39 11.30
CA LYS A 181 0.10 -35.78 11.10
C LYS A 181 1.00 -35.91 9.88
N GLY A 182 1.89 -36.88 9.91
CA GLY A 182 2.76 -37.16 8.78
C GLY A 182 3.35 -38.56 8.78
N TRP A 183 4.06 -38.83 7.70
CA TRP A 183 4.73 -40.09 7.43
C TRP A 183 6.17 -39.79 7.02
N TYR A 184 7.12 -40.31 7.77
CA TYR A 184 8.54 -40.18 7.49
C TYR A 184 9.05 -41.52 6.96
N LEU A 185 9.51 -41.54 5.72
CA LEU A 185 10.13 -42.69 5.07
C LEU A 185 11.65 -42.51 5.07
N ILE A 186 12.34 -43.53 5.54
CA ILE A 186 13.76 -43.75 5.26
C ILE A 186 13.85 -44.89 4.26
N ALA A 187 14.35 -44.60 3.05
CA ALA A 187 14.56 -45.59 2.00
C ALA A 187 16.07 -45.72 1.72
N ARG A 188 16.63 -46.91 1.91
CA ARG A 188 18.00 -47.24 1.50
C ARG A 188 17.94 -47.90 0.13
N MET A 189 18.37 -47.17 -0.88
CA MET A 189 18.30 -47.57 -2.28
C MET A 189 19.31 -48.69 -2.59
N LYS A 190 19.07 -49.43 -3.67
CA LYS A 190 20.05 -50.37 -4.23
C LYS A 190 20.20 -50.12 -5.73
N PHE A 191 20.97 -49.09 -6.09
CA PHE A 191 21.13 -48.72 -7.50
C PHE A 191 22.10 -49.65 -8.22
N SER A 192 23.10 -50.18 -7.52
CA SER A 192 24.06 -51.15 -8.04
C SER A 192 24.55 -52.12 -6.96
N ASP A 193 25.10 -53.27 -7.35
CA ASP A 193 25.79 -54.19 -6.42
C ASP A 193 27.20 -53.69 -6.00
N ASN A 194 27.68 -52.57 -6.56
CA ASN A 194 28.97 -51.97 -6.25
C ASN A 194 28.89 -50.84 -5.20
N ASP A 195 27.69 -50.57 -4.69
CA ASP A 195 27.46 -49.53 -3.69
C ASP A 195 28.12 -49.92 -2.34
N ASP A 196 28.55 -48.94 -1.53
CA ASP A 196 29.20 -49.22 -0.24
C ASP A 196 28.20 -49.84 0.76
N PRO A 197 28.40 -51.11 1.17
CA PRO A 197 27.50 -51.78 2.10
C PRO A 197 27.59 -51.21 3.52
N ASN A 198 28.66 -50.48 3.85
CA ASN A 198 28.93 -49.96 5.19
C ASN A 198 28.46 -48.51 5.39
N GLU A 199 27.99 -47.83 4.35
CA GLU A 199 27.50 -46.45 4.51
C GLU A 199 26.27 -46.42 5.43
N THR A 200 26.35 -45.59 6.48
CA THR A 200 25.30 -45.41 7.49
C THR A 200 24.66 -44.04 7.38
N LEU A 201 23.34 -43.96 7.58
CA LEU A 201 22.65 -42.68 7.76
C LEU A 201 22.93 -42.12 9.17
N PRO A 202 23.28 -40.83 9.31
CA PRO A 202 23.34 -40.18 10.62
C PRO A 202 21.98 -40.24 11.34
N PRO A 203 21.95 -40.05 12.68
CA PRO A 203 20.70 -39.93 13.41
C PRO A 203 19.78 -38.88 12.79
N VAL A 204 18.55 -39.29 12.46
CA VAL A 204 17.54 -38.37 11.93
C VAL A 204 16.94 -37.59 13.07
N VAL A 205 16.90 -36.26 12.94
CA VAL A 205 16.41 -35.34 13.95
C VAL A 205 15.13 -34.67 13.46
N LEU A 206 14.02 -34.88 14.17
CA LEU A 206 12.73 -34.23 13.92
C LEU A 206 12.47 -33.21 15.02
N ASN A 207 12.54 -31.93 14.67
CA ASN A 207 12.28 -30.83 15.61
C ASN A 207 10.78 -30.69 15.89
N GLN A 208 10.43 -30.51 17.16
CA GLN A 208 9.08 -30.26 17.66
C GLN A 208 8.03 -31.21 17.08
N SER A 209 8.41 -32.47 16.91
CA SER A 209 7.55 -33.53 16.43
C SER A 209 7.80 -34.80 17.22
N THR A 210 6.75 -35.56 17.50
CA THR A 210 6.85 -36.94 17.99
C THR A 210 6.88 -37.90 16.81
N CYS A 211 7.47 -39.08 16.98
CA CYS A 211 7.44 -40.13 15.97
C CYS A 211 7.36 -41.53 16.57
N SER A 212 6.75 -42.46 15.85
CA SER A 212 6.69 -43.89 16.17
C SER A 212 6.89 -44.73 14.91
N LEU A 213 7.60 -45.85 15.02
CA LEU A 213 7.75 -46.78 13.91
C LEU A 213 6.40 -47.40 13.56
N ARG A 214 6.05 -47.38 12.27
CA ARG A 214 4.81 -47.95 11.76
C ARG A 214 5.05 -49.33 11.15
N PHE A 215 6.07 -49.46 10.29
CA PHE A 215 6.60 -50.74 9.81
C PHE A 215 7.95 -50.53 9.10
N SER A 216 8.70 -51.62 8.92
CA SER A 216 9.99 -51.62 8.25
C SER A 216 10.27 -52.97 7.61
N TYR A 217 10.82 -52.95 6.39
CA TYR A 217 11.08 -54.17 5.61
C TYR A 217 12.38 -54.05 4.82
N ALA A 218 13.06 -55.18 4.63
CA ALA A 218 14.08 -55.41 3.62
C ALA A 218 13.54 -56.39 2.57
N LEU A 219 13.79 -56.13 1.30
CA LEU A 219 13.57 -57.08 0.22
C LEU A 219 14.89 -57.78 -0.07
N GLU A 220 14.96 -59.10 0.11
CA GLU A 220 16.16 -59.89 -0.13
C GLU A 220 15.92 -60.86 -1.29
N ARG A 221 16.84 -60.91 -2.25
CA ARG A 221 16.81 -61.94 -3.31
C ARG A 221 17.12 -63.32 -2.70
N VAL A 222 16.35 -64.34 -3.09
CA VAL A 222 16.54 -65.74 -2.63
C VAL A 222 17.09 -66.57 -3.79
N GLY A 223 18.40 -66.84 -3.75
CA GLY A 223 19.09 -67.63 -4.77
C GLY A 223 19.37 -66.86 -6.07
N ASP A 224 20.15 -67.48 -6.94
CA ASP A 224 20.60 -66.87 -8.21
C ASP A 224 19.75 -67.28 -9.42
N GLU A 225 18.85 -68.26 -9.24
CA GLU A 225 18.04 -68.80 -10.32
C GLU A 225 16.98 -67.79 -10.80
N ILE A 226 16.94 -67.60 -12.13
CA ILE A 226 15.87 -66.86 -12.80
C ILE A 226 14.81 -67.89 -13.19
N PRO A 227 13.56 -67.76 -12.71
CA PRO A 227 12.50 -68.68 -13.06
C PRO A 227 12.30 -68.78 -14.58
N ASN A 228 12.29 -70.01 -15.09
CA ASN A 228 12.06 -70.29 -16.50
C ASN A 228 10.92 -71.31 -16.63
N ASP A 229 9.77 -70.85 -17.13
CA ASP A 229 8.56 -71.65 -17.37
C ASP A 229 7.98 -71.26 -18.72
N ASP A 230 7.63 -72.26 -19.53
CA ASP A 230 7.16 -72.09 -20.91
C ASP A 230 5.70 -71.60 -21.00
N LYS A 231 4.95 -71.65 -19.89
CA LYS A 231 3.52 -71.31 -19.84
C LYS A 231 3.24 -70.13 -18.92
N PHE A 232 4.00 -69.98 -17.84
CA PHE A 232 3.76 -68.96 -16.84
C PHE A 232 4.94 -68.00 -16.68
N ILE A 233 4.63 -66.73 -16.48
CA ILE A 233 5.59 -65.68 -16.12
C ILE A 233 5.66 -65.65 -14.61
N LYS A 234 6.86 -65.89 -14.07
CA LYS A 234 7.12 -65.97 -12.63
C LYS A 234 8.13 -64.90 -12.22
N GLY A 235 7.93 -64.39 -11.01
CA GLY A 235 8.85 -63.45 -10.38
C GLY A 235 10.08 -64.12 -9.78
N ILE A 236 11.19 -63.40 -9.74
CA ILE A 236 12.40 -63.81 -9.02
C ILE A 236 12.03 -64.10 -7.56
N PRO A 237 12.46 -65.24 -6.99
CA PRO A 237 12.19 -65.54 -5.59
C PRO A 237 12.80 -64.48 -4.66
N THR A 238 11.97 -63.87 -3.82
CA THR A 238 12.40 -62.87 -2.85
C THR A 238 11.83 -63.16 -1.47
N LYS A 239 12.56 -62.75 -0.43
CA LYS A 239 12.11 -62.74 0.95
C LYS A 239 11.86 -61.31 1.39
N LEU A 240 10.63 -61.02 1.82
CA LEU A 240 10.29 -59.76 2.47
C LEU A 240 10.51 -59.93 3.97
N LYS A 241 11.64 -59.42 4.49
CA LYS A 241 12.05 -59.54 5.88
C LYS A 241 11.63 -58.30 6.67
N GLU A 242 10.90 -58.48 7.76
CA GLU A 242 10.60 -57.39 8.70
C GLU A 242 11.85 -57.01 9.49
N LEU A 243 12.09 -55.71 9.66
CA LEU A 243 13.26 -55.18 10.36
C LEU A 243 12.84 -54.62 11.72
N GLU A 244 13.67 -54.79 12.75
CA GLU A 244 13.46 -54.29 14.11
C GLU A 244 14.71 -53.56 14.63
N GLY A 245 14.67 -53.02 15.85
CA GLY A 245 15.85 -52.45 16.51
C GLY A 245 16.12 -50.96 16.23
N PHE A 246 15.12 -50.23 15.74
CA PHE A 246 15.19 -48.77 15.59
C PHE A 246 15.16 -48.09 16.98
N ASP A 247 16.18 -47.28 17.28
CA ASP A 247 16.23 -46.47 18.51
C ASP A 247 15.52 -45.14 18.26
N ILE A 248 14.32 -45.00 18.86
CA ILE A 248 13.48 -43.81 18.77
C ILE A 248 13.40 -43.19 20.15
N SER A 249 13.93 -41.98 20.29
CA SER A 249 13.91 -41.24 21.55
C SER A 249 13.29 -39.88 21.36
N TYR A 250 12.47 -39.44 22.32
CA TYR A 250 11.93 -38.08 22.38
C TYR A 250 12.47 -37.35 23.60
N ASP A 251 13.19 -36.26 23.37
CA ASP A 251 13.65 -35.34 24.43
C ASP A 251 12.53 -34.35 24.72
N ASP A 252 11.82 -34.51 25.83
CA ASP A 252 10.71 -33.62 26.19
C ASP A 252 11.17 -32.19 26.52
N SER A 253 12.42 -31.98 26.92
CA SER A 253 12.95 -30.65 27.23
C SER A 253 13.23 -29.85 25.96
N LYS A 254 13.82 -30.50 24.95
CA LYS A 254 14.14 -29.89 23.65
C LYS A 254 13.00 -30.02 22.64
N LYS A 255 12.01 -30.88 22.94
CA LYS A 255 10.92 -31.28 22.06
C LYS A 255 11.46 -31.86 20.74
N ILE A 256 12.46 -32.74 20.80
CA ILE A 256 13.12 -33.31 19.61
C ILE A 256 12.95 -34.82 19.61
N SER A 257 12.50 -35.38 18.48
CA SER A 257 12.62 -36.84 18.24
C SER A 257 13.92 -37.14 17.50
N THR A 258 14.63 -38.17 17.94
CA THR A 258 15.80 -38.72 17.25
C THR A 258 15.52 -40.16 16.85
N ILE A 259 15.79 -40.50 15.59
CA ILE A 259 15.70 -41.85 15.06
C ILE A 259 17.12 -42.30 14.69
N LYS A 260 17.57 -43.41 15.29
CA LYS A 260 18.79 -44.10 14.85
C LYS A 260 18.43 -45.42 14.20
N LEU A 261 19.04 -45.68 13.05
CA LEU A 261 18.87 -46.93 12.34
C LEU A 261 19.60 -48.07 13.08
N PRO A 262 19.05 -49.30 13.07
CA PRO A 262 19.78 -50.47 13.51
C PRO A 262 20.99 -50.72 12.60
N ASN A 263 21.97 -51.48 13.11
CA ASN A 263 23.09 -51.95 12.27
C ASN A 263 22.60 -52.81 11.10
N GLU A 264 21.49 -53.53 11.29
CA GLU A 264 20.85 -54.35 10.28
C GLU A 264 19.78 -53.56 9.52
N PHE A 265 20.21 -52.79 8.52
CA PHE A 265 19.33 -52.07 7.60
C PHE A 265 19.90 -52.15 6.17
N PRO A 266 19.86 -53.31 5.50
CA PRO A 266 20.55 -53.54 4.23
C PRO A 266 20.02 -52.65 3.09
N GLN A 267 20.76 -52.53 1.99
CA GLN A 267 20.23 -51.89 0.79
C GLN A 267 18.98 -52.60 0.29
N GLY A 268 18.04 -51.85 -0.31
CA GLY A 268 16.72 -52.40 -0.65
C GLY A 268 15.76 -52.46 0.55
N SER A 269 15.95 -51.56 1.53
CA SER A 269 15.15 -51.51 2.76
C SER A 269 14.39 -50.20 2.92
N ILE A 270 13.28 -50.27 3.65
CA ILE A 270 12.48 -49.11 4.06
C ILE A 270 12.16 -49.16 5.56
N ALA A 271 12.00 -47.99 6.16
CA ALA A 271 11.34 -47.79 7.44
C ALA A 271 10.38 -46.61 7.34
N ILE A 272 9.12 -46.81 7.74
CA ILE A 272 8.10 -45.77 7.77
C ILE A 272 7.71 -45.49 9.21
N PHE A 273 7.72 -44.21 9.55
CA PHE A 273 7.35 -43.68 10.87
C PHE A 273 6.11 -42.81 10.72
N GLU A 274 5.19 -42.93 11.66
CA GLU A 274 4.14 -41.93 11.85
C GLU A 274 4.72 -40.78 12.67
N THR A 275 4.42 -39.54 12.26
CA THR A 275 4.91 -38.33 12.92
C THR A 275 3.75 -37.42 13.29
N GLN A 276 3.86 -36.69 14.40
CA GLN A 276 2.91 -35.64 14.78
C GLN A 276 3.68 -34.37 15.14
N GLN A 277 3.34 -33.26 14.48
CA GLN A 277 3.85 -31.94 14.84
C GLN A 277 3.21 -31.45 16.15
N ASN A 278 4.04 -30.96 17.06
CA ASN A 278 3.59 -30.43 18.33
C ASN A 278 2.76 -29.15 18.13
N GLY A 279 1.65 -29.02 18.85
CA GLY A 279 0.81 -27.81 18.84
C GLY A 279 -0.07 -27.62 17.59
N VAL A 280 0.06 -28.49 16.57
CA VAL A 280 -0.82 -28.54 15.41
C VAL A 280 -1.96 -29.53 15.68
N ASP A 281 -3.18 -29.08 15.46
CA ASP A 281 -4.40 -29.88 15.56
C ASP A 281 -5.48 -29.31 14.63
N GLU A 282 -6.56 -30.07 14.42
CA GLU A 282 -7.65 -29.70 13.49
C GLU A 282 -8.37 -28.40 13.88
N SER A 283 -8.26 -27.92 15.13
CA SER A 283 -8.85 -26.65 15.58
C SER A 283 -7.99 -25.42 15.27
N LEU A 284 -6.70 -25.60 15.00
CA LEU A 284 -5.73 -24.52 14.82
C LEU A 284 -6.11 -23.60 13.65
N ASP A 285 -6.44 -24.16 12.50
CA ASP A 285 -6.73 -23.36 11.29
C ASP A 285 -7.99 -22.48 11.50
N HIS A 286 -9.05 -23.03 12.08
CA HIS A 286 -10.24 -22.26 12.45
C HIS A 286 -9.92 -21.16 13.47
N PHE A 287 -9.18 -21.48 14.52
CA PHE A 287 -8.82 -20.51 15.56
C PHE A 287 -8.02 -19.31 15.01
N ILE A 288 -7.13 -19.55 14.04
CA ILE A 288 -6.36 -18.50 13.36
C ILE A 288 -7.26 -17.63 12.48
N ARG A 289 -8.29 -18.22 11.85
CA ARG A 289 -9.15 -17.56 10.86
C ARG A 289 -10.35 -16.83 11.44
N SER A 290 -10.70 -17.04 12.71
CA SER A 290 -11.90 -16.49 13.35
C SER A 290 -11.62 -15.38 14.38
N GLY A 291 -12.67 -14.66 14.76
CA GLY A 291 -12.70 -13.60 15.77
C GLY A 291 -12.05 -12.28 15.37
N ALA A 292 -11.51 -12.15 14.16
CA ALA A 292 -10.79 -10.97 13.71
C ALA A 292 -11.77 -9.82 13.43
N LEU A 293 -12.91 -10.11 12.78
CA LEU A 293 -13.97 -9.12 12.56
C LEU A 293 -14.45 -8.52 13.88
N LYS A 294 -14.76 -9.38 14.85
CA LYS A 294 -15.18 -8.95 16.19
C LYS A 294 -14.11 -8.08 16.87
N ALA A 295 -12.83 -8.47 16.80
CA ALA A 295 -11.74 -7.69 17.38
C ALA A 295 -11.61 -6.29 16.75
N THR A 296 -11.88 -6.18 15.45
CA THR A 296 -11.82 -4.88 14.72
C THR A 296 -13.10 -4.05 14.79
N SER A 297 -14.18 -4.57 15.38
CA SER A 297 -15.51 -3.94 15.35
C SER A 297 -15.56 -2.52 15.93
N SER A 298 -14.75 -2.26 16.95
CA SER A 298 -14.70 -0.98 17.69
C SER A 298 -13.60 -0.02 17.21
N LEU A 299 -12.85 -0.39 16.17
CA LEU A 299 -11.85 0.50 15.59
C LEU A 299 -12.51 1.70 14.91
N THR A 300 -11.85 2.85 15.00
CA THR A 300 -12.19 4.09 14.27
C THR A 300 -11.18 4.33 13.16
N LEU A 301 -11.45 5.27 12.25
CA LEU A 301 -10.47 5.64 11.22
C LEU A 301 -9.16 6.17 11.83
N GLU A 302 -9.21 6.83 12.99
CA GLU A 302 -8.04 7.23 13.78
C GLU A 302 -7.27 6.01 14.29
N SER A 303 -7.91 5.09 15.03
CA SER A 303 -7.20 3.98 15.66
C SER A 303 -6.67 2.95 14.66
N ILE A 304 -7.26 2.86 13.46
CA ILE A 304 -6.71 2.06 12.36
C ILE A 304 -5.33 2.57 11.93
N ASN A 305 -5.03 3.87 12.05
CA ASN A 305 -3.66 4.37 11.81
C ASN A 305 -2.66 3.68 12.72
N SER A 306 -2.97 3.61 14.01
CA SER A 306 -2.10 3.01 15.04
C SER A 306 -1.90 1.51 14.82
N VAL A 307 -2.90 0.79 14.27
CA VAL A 307 -2.76 -0.65 13.92
C VAL A 307 -1.97 -0.85 12.63
N LEU A 308 -2.25 -0.08 11.57
CA LEU A 308 -1.76 -0.38 10.22
C LEU A 308 -0.47 0.36 9.85
N TYR A 309 -0.28 1.61 10.28
CA TYR A 309 0.71 2.52 9.70
C TYR A 309 1.80 2.89 10.71
N ARG A 310 1.80 4.13 11.21
CA ARG A 310 2.86 4.74 12.02
C ARG A 310 4.24 4.61 11.39
N SER A 311 4.69 5.68 10.73
CA SER A 311 6.09 5.78 10.33
C SER A 311 6.99 5.79 11.57
N GLU A 312 8.27 5.45 11.42
CA GLU A 312 9.20 5.37 12.55
C GLU A 312 9.27 6.67 13.39
N PRO A 313 9.34 7.88 12.80
CA PRO A 313 9.27 9.12 13.58
C PRO A 313 7.98 9.26 14.39
N GLU A 314 6.84 8.83 13.86
CA GLU A 314 5.56 8.88 14.57
C GLU A 314 5.50 7.89 15.73
N GLU A 315 6.10 6.71 15.57
CA GLU A 315 6.21 5.72 16.64
C GLU A 315 7.16 6.22 17.74
N TYR A 316 8.26 6.89 17.38
CA TYR A 316 9.14 7.54 18.35
C TYR A 316 8.43 8.64 19.14
N ASP A 317 7.55 9.41 18.48
CA ASP A 317 6.80 10.47 19.13
C ASP A 317 5.88 9.95 20.25
N VAL A 318 5.15 8.86 20.00
CA VAL A 318 4.27 8.29 21.03
C VAL A 318 5.03 7.56 22.14
N SER A 319 6.20 7.01 21.82
CA SER A 319 7.01 6.17 22.72
C SER A 319 8.11 6.94 23.44
N ALA A 320 8.16 8.27 23.30
CA ALA A 320 9.23 9.11 23.83
C ALA A 320 10.64 8.63 23.41
N GLY A 321 10.76 8.10 22.18
CA GLY A 321 12.00 7.62 21.59
C GLY A 321 12.38 6.17 21.92
N GLU A 322 11.60 5.46 22.75
CA GLU A 322 11.90 4.06 23.14
C GLU A 322 11.48 3.02 22.08
N GLY A 323 10.47 3.33 21.26
CA GLY A 323 9.90 2.42 20.26
C GLY A 323 10.62 2.43 18.90
N GLY A 324 9.86 2.47 17.81
CA GLY A 324 10.37 2.50 16.43
C GLY A 324 10.05 1.25 15.62
N ALA A 325 10.55 1.19 14.38
CA ALA A 325 10.28 0.08 13.47
C ALA A 325 11.21 -1.11 13.75
N TYR A 326 10.66 -2.32 13.72
CA TYR A 326 11.43 -3.56 13.93
C TYR A 326 12.52 -3.74 12.87
N ILE A 327 13.76 -4.02 13.30
CA ILE A 327 14.87 -4.30 12.39
C ILE A 327 14.89 -5.79 12.05
N ILE A 328 14.54 -6.12 10.81
CA ILE A 328 14.69 -7.48 10.27
C ILE A 328 16.17 -7.70 9.95
N PRO A 329 16.87 -8.65 10.60
CA PRO A 329 18.28 -8.91 10.35
C PRO A 329 18.53 -9.25 8.89
N ASN A 330 19.61 -8.70 8.30
CA ASN A 330 19.96 -8.86 6.88
C ASN A 330 18.93 -8.33 5.86
N PHE A 331 18.02 -7.46 6.30
CA PHE A 331 17.07 -6.77 5.42
C PHE A 331 16.96 -5.28 5.72
N GLY A 332 16.66 -4.91 6.97
CA GLY A 332 16.39 -3.53 7.38
C GLY A 332 15.04 -3.40 8.08
N LYS A 333 14.53 -2.17 8.18
CA LYS A 333 13.23 -1.87 8.80
C LYS A 333 12.11 -1.85 7.76
N PRO A 334 10.89 -2.33 8.08
CA PRO A 334 9.71 -1.95 7.31
C PRO A 334 9.47 -0.45 7.44
N VAL A 335 8.79 0.14 6.46
CA VAL A 335 8.56 1.62 6.42
C VAL A 335 7.50 2.10 7.42
N TYR A 336 6.65 1.17 7.86
CA TYR A 336 5.63 1.36 8.89
C TYR A 336 5.87 0.37 10.02
N CYS A 337 5.57 0.78 11.25
CA CYS A 337 5.65 -0.07 12.44
C CYS A 337 4.45 -1.03 12.51
N GLY A 338 3.30 -0.60 11.99
CA GLY A 338 2.06 -1.37 11.94
C GLY A 338 2.01 -2.43 10.84
N LEU A 339 0.82 -3.03 10.66
CA LEU A 339 0.62 -4.19 9.79
C LEU A 339 0.92 -3.92 8.31
N GLN A 340 0.74 -2.70 7.80
CA GLN A 340 1.10 -2.36 6.41
C GLN A 340 2.60 -2.56 6.15
N GLY A 341 3.45 -2.28 7.15
CA GLY A 341 4.89 -2.49 7.04
C GLY A 341 5.24 -3.96 6.81
N TRP A 342 4.57 -4.86 7.53
CA TRP A 342 4.69 -6.31 7.34
C TRP A 342 4.10 -6.74 6.00
N VAL A 343 2.87 -6.32 5.68
CA VAL A 343 2.16 -6.69 4.44
C VAL A 343 2.95 -6.32 3.19
N SER A 344 3.54 -5.13 3.16
CA SER A 344 4.34 -4.65 2.02
C SER A 344 5.54 -5.54 1.71
N VAL A 345 6.11 -6.18 2.74
CA VAL A 345 7.21 -7.15 2.63
C VAL A 345 6.65 -8.55 2.33
N LEU A 346 5.61 -8.97 3.06
CA LEU A 346 5.03 -10.30 3.00
C LEU A 346 4.37 -10.61 1.65
N ARG A 347 3.78 -9.64 0.95
CA ARG A 347 3.08 -9.87 -0.32
C ARG A 347 3.94 -10.62 -1.34
N LYS A 348 5.18 -10.17 -1.55
CA LYS A 348 6.12 -10.85 -2.46
C LYS A 348 6.60 -12.19 -1.92
N ILE A 349 6.85 -12.27 -0.61
CA ILE A 349 7.29 -13.50 0.05
C ILE A 349 6.24 -14.62 -0.10
N VAL A 350 4.97 -14.30 0.16
CA VAL A 350 3.85 -15.23 0.03
C VAL A 350 3.67 -15.64 -1.43
N PHE A 351 3.71 -14.69 -2.37
CA PHE A 351 3.57 -14.96 -3.80
C PHE A 351 4.63 -15.92 -4.34
N TYR A 352 5.90 -15.73 -3.96
CA TYR A 352 7.01 -16.59 -4.40
C TYR A 352 7.25 -17.81 -3.49
N ASN A 353 6.49 -17.95 -2.40
CA ASN A 353 6.76 -18.90 -1.32
C ASN A 353 8.23 -18.86 -0.85
N ASP A 354 8.78 -17.65 -0.68
CA ASP A 354 10.19 -17.42 -0.39
C ASP A 354 10.52 -17.71 1.08
N LEU A 355 10.68 -19.00 1.40
CA LEU A 355 11.12 -19.46 2.72
C LEU A 355 12.57 -19.05 3.04
N ALA A 356 13.33 -18.56 2.06
CA ALA A 356 14.72 -18.13 2.24
C ALA A 356 14.85 -16.65 2.61
N HIS A 357 13.77 -15.86 2.49
CA HIS A 357 13.79 -14.43 2.81
C HIS A 357 14.30 -14.15 4.23
N PRO A 358 15.05 -13.05 4.46
CA PRO A 358 15.55 -12.71 5.80
C PRO A 358 14.46 -12.64 6.89
N LEU A 359 13.26 -12.15 6.54
CA LEU A 359 12.10 -12.19 7.43
C LEU A 359 11.69 -13.62 7.80
N SER A 360 11.61 -14.52 6.81
CA SER A 360 11.29 -15.94 7.04
C SER A 360 12.34 -16.61 7.92
N ALA A 361 13.63 -16.31 7.70
CA ALA A 361 14.70 -16.77 8.55
C ALA A 361 14.57 -16.24 9.98
N ASN A 362 14.32 -14.94 10.16
CA ASN A 362 14.14 -14.33 11.47
C ASN A 362 12.95 -14.94 12.24
N LEU A 363 11.81 -15.14 11.56
CA LEU A 363 10.60 -15.76 12.13
C LEU A 363 10.82 -17.23 12.54
N ARG A 364 11.73 -17.96 11.89
CA ARG A 364 12.15 -19.30 12.34
C ARG A 364 13.13 -19.25 13.50
N ASN A 365 14.03 -18.26 13.50
CA ASN A 365 15.10 -18.15 14.48
C ASN A 365 14.59 -17.73 15.86
N GLY A 366 13.44 -17.05 15.93
CA GLY A 366 12.80 -16.70 17.20
C GLY A 366 11.49 -15.94 17.02
N HIS A 367 10.90 -15.56 18.16
CA HIS A 367 9.54 -15.01 18.22
C HIS A 367 9.49 -13.48 18.35
N TRP A 368 10.62 -12.80 18.19
CA TRP A 368 10.75 -11.35 18.44
C TRP A 368 9.80 -10.50 17.59
N ALA A 369 9.58 -10.85 16.32
CA ALA A 369 8.65 -10.11 15.47
C ALA A 369 7.18 -10.27 15.92
N LEU A 370 6.81 -11.45 16.46
CA LEU A 370 5.47 -11.69 17.02
C LEU A 370 5.28 -10.83 18.28
N ASP A 371 6.27 -10.82 19.16
CA ASP A 371 6.24 -10.04 20.40
C ASP A 371 6.26 -8.53 20.14
N TYR A 372 7.06 -8.08 19.16
CA TYR A 372 7.07 -6.70 18.70
C TYR A 372 5.69 -6.26 18.22
N THR A 373 5.05 -7.06 17.36
CA THR A 373 3.74 -6.74 16.78
C THR A 373 2.66 -6.56 17.86
N ILE A 374 2.72 -7.33 18.95
CA ILE A 374 1.82 -7.17 20.09
C ILE A 374 2.21 -5.95 20.94
N SER A 375 3.48 -5.90 21.36
CA SER A 375 3.96 -4.94 22.38
C SER A 375 3.89 -3.50 21.91
N ARG A 376 4.05 -3.23 20.60
CA ARG A 376 3.91 -1.88 20.06
C ARG A 376 2.53 -1.26 20.30
N LEU A 377 1.48 -2.08 20.37
CA LEU A 377 0.12 -1.59 20.62
C LEU A 377 -0.08 -1.08 22.06
N ASN A 378 0.86 -1.34 22.98
CA ASN A 378 0.82 -0.77 24.34
C ASN A 378 0.85 0.77 24.31
N TYR A 379 1.55 1.38 23.35
CA TYR A 379 1.63 2.83 23.21
C TYR A 379 0.30 3.48 22.80
N TYR A 380 -0.68 2.67 22.37
CA TYR A 380 -1.98 3.10 21.84
C TYR A 380 -3.16 2.48 22.60
N SER A 381 -2.91 1.92 23.79
CA SER A 381 -3.91 1.16 24.56
C SER A 381 -5.16 1.97 24.98
N ASP A 382 -5.08 3.29 24.95
CA ASP A 382 -6.18 4.23 25.21
C ASP A 382 -7.05 4.52 23.97
N GLU A 383 -6.62 4.13 22.77
CA GLU A 383 -7.38 4.31 21.54
C GLU A 383 -8.46 3.22 21.35
N ALA A 384 -9.56 3.60 20.70
CA ALA A 384 -10.73 2.73 20.52
C ALA A 384 -10.38 1.43 19.74
N GLY A 385 -10.72 0.27 20.31
CA GLY A 385 -10.56 -1.04 19.69
C GLY A 385 -9.13 -1.62 19.72
N ILE A 386 -8.12 -0.89 20.21
CA ILE A 386 -6.73 -1.36 20.21
C ILE A 386 -6.54 -2.56 21.14
N ASN A 387 -7.16 -2.55 22.32
CA ASN A 387 -7.01 -3.64 23.28
C ASN A 387 -7.61 -4.95 22.77
N GLU A 388 -8.76 -4.89 22.09
CA GLU A 388 -9.42 -6.03 21.46
C GLU A 388 -8.55 -6.63 20.35
N VAL A 389 -8.00 -5.78 19.48
CA VAL A 389 -7.05 -6.19 18.42
C VAL A 389 -5.78 -6.79 19.02
N GLN A 390 -5.21 -6.15 20.04
CA GLN A 390 -4.00 -6.63 20.70
C GLN A 390 -4.24 -8.00 21.37
N ASN A 391 -5.39 -8.18 22.03
CA ASN A 391 -5.76 -9.44 22.66
C ASN A 391 -5.98 -10.55 21.63
N TRP A 392 -6.59 -10.23 20.48
CA TRP A 392 -6.73 -11.17 19.37
C TRP A 392 -5.36 -11.60 18.82
N LEU A 393 -4.44 -10.66 18.58
CA LEU A 393 -3.07 -10.96 18.16
C LEU A 393 -2.33 -11.82 19.19
N ARG A 394 -2.43 -11.45 20.46
CA ARG A 394 -1.80 -12.16 21.58
C ARG A 394 -2.27 -13.61 21.63
N SER A 395 -3.58 -13.85 21.58
CA SER A 395 -4.10 -15.22 21.65
C SER A 395 -3.65 -16.08 20.46
N ARG A 396 -3.53 -15.51 19.26
CA ARG A 396 -3.06 -16.22 18.06
C ARG A 396 -1.56 -16.48 18.12
N PHE A 397 -0.75 -15.48 18.43
CA PHE A 397 0.70 -15.65 18.53
C PHE A 397 1.12 -16.55 19.69
N ASP A 398 0.43 -16.53 20.83
CA ASP A 398 0.71 -17.46 21.93
C ASP A 398 0.42 -18.91 21.55
N ARG A 399 -0.49 -19.15 20.60
CA ARG A 399 -0.68 -20.48 19.99
C ARG A 399 0.43 -20.79 18.99
N VAL A 400 0.80 -19.84 18.12
CA VAL A 400 1.85 -20.02 17.10
C VAL A 400 3.23 -20.27 17.70
N LYS A 401 3.58 -19.65 18.83
CA LYS A 401 4.85 -19.89 19.55
C LYS A 401 5.02 -21.33 20.04
N LYS A 402 3.94 -22.11 20.09
CA LYS A 402 3.96 -23.54 20.47
C LYS A 402 4.18 -24.47 19.26
N LEU A 403 4.20 -23.93 18.05
CA LEU A 403 4.37 -24.67 16.81
C LEU A 403 5.86 -24.84 16.47
N PRO A 404 6.21 -25.87 15.68
CA PRO A 404 7.52 -26.01 15.06
C PRO A 404 8.01 -24.71 14.45
N SER A 405 9.27 -24.36 14.75
CA SER A 405 9.88 -23.09 14.31
C SER A 405 9.74 -22.85 12.81
N TYR A 406 9.82 -23.91 12.00
CA TYR A 406 9.68 -23.86 10.54
C TYR A 406 8.26 -23.55 10.05
N LEU A 407 7.22 -23.64 10.90
CA LEU A 407 5.83 -23.27 10.56
C LEU A 407 5.51 -21.81 10.92
N VAL A 408 6.25 -21.22 11.87
CA VAL A 408 6.02 -19.86 12.36
C VAL A 408 5.92 -18.81 11.23
N PRO A 409 6.76 -18.83 10.19
CA PRO A 409 6.67 -17.83 9.12
C PRO A 409 5.31 -17.82 8.40
N SER A 410 4.80 -19.02 8.07
CA SER A 410 3.52 -19.18 7.37
C SER A 410 2.34 -18.69 8.20
N TYR A 411 2.27 -19.10 9.48
CA TYR A 411 1.19 -18.68 10.38
C TYR A 411 1.28 -17.20 10.76
N PHE A 412 2.49 -16.64 10.92
CA PHE A 412 2.66 -15.20 11.12
C PHE A 412 2.06 -14.42 9.95
N ALA A 413 2.42 -14.77 8.70
CA ALA A 413 1.89 -14.08 7.52
C ALA A 413 0.37 -14.20 7.39
N LEU A 414 -0.18 -15.38 7.71
CA LEU A 414 -1.63 -15.61 7.68
C LEU A 414 -2.37 -14.72 8.71
N ILE A 415 -1.89 -14.68 9.95
CA ILE A 415 -2.47 -13.84 11.02
C ILE A 415 -2.41 -12.35 10.62
N ILE A 416 -1.25 -11.89 10.15
CA ILE A 416 -1.05 -10.49 9.73
C ILE A 416 -1.99 -10.13 8.58
N GLY A 417 -2.09 -10.99 7.55
CA GLY A 417 -2.95 -10.75 6.40
C GLY A 417 -4.44 -10.73 6.74
N ILE A 418 -4.90 -11.66 7.61
CA ILE A 418 -6.30 -11.68 8.07
C ILE A 418 -6.64 -10.40 8.82
N LEU A 419 -5.83 -10.03 9.82
CA LEU A 419 -6.10 -8.83 10.60
C LEU A 419 -6.02 -7.57 9.75
N TYR A 420 -5.04 -7.49 8.84
CA TYR A 420 -4.94 -6.40 7.88
C TYR A 420 -6.21 -6.28 7.04
N GLY A 421 -6.71 -7.39 6.49
CA GLY A 421 -7.95 -7.42 5.71
C GLY A 421 -9.16 -6.95 6.51
N CYS A 422 -9.29 -7.36 7.79
CA CYS A 422 -10.35 -6.89 8.68
C CYS A 422 -10.24 -5.40 9.00
N CYS A 423 -9.04 -4.89 9.28
CA CYS A 423 -8.82 -3.46 9.50
C CYS A 423 -9.12 -2.64 8.24
N ARG A 424 -8.69 -3.11 7.06
CA ARG A 424 -8.97 -2.44 5.79
C ARG A 424 -10.46 -2.47 5.45
N LEU A 425 -11.15 -3.60 5.61
CA LEU A 425 -12.59 -3.66 5.45
C LEU A 425 -13.30 -2.70 6.41
N LYS A 426 -12.91 -2.68 7.69
CA LYS A 426 -13.48 -1.76 8.68
C LYS A 426 -13.28 -0.30 8.29
N ALA A 427 -12.10 0.06 7.80
CA ALA A 427 -11.84 1.39 7.25
C ALA A 427 -12.81 1.74 6.11
N ILE A 428 -12.94 0.85 5.13
CA ILE A 428 -13.81 1.06 3.96
C ILE A 428 -15.29 1.12 4.35
N GLN A 429 -15.73 0.38 5.38
CA GLN A 429 -17.08 0.44 5.94
C GLN A 429 -17.39 1.74 6.68
N LEU A 430 -16.38 2.36 7.30
CA LEU A 430 -16.51 3.66 7.97
C LEU A 430 -16.42 4.84 6.99
N MET A 431 -15.88 4.62 5.80
CA MET A 431 -15.84 5.62 4.73
C MET A 431 -17.15 5.66 3.94
N SER A 432 -17.34 6.74 3.19
CA SER A 432 -18.51 6.97 2.35
C SER A 432 -18.71 5.93 1.23
N ARG A 433 -19.96 5.81 0.72
CA ARG A 433 -20.38 4.82 -0.28
C ARG A 433 -19.53 4.85 -1.56
N ASN A 434 -19.16 6.04 -2.04
CA ASN A 434 -18.31 6.24 -3.22
C ASN A 434 -16.93 5.58 -3.08
N ILE A 435 -16.42 5.41 -1.85
CA ILE A 435 -15.21 4.64 -1.55
C ILE A 435 -15.55 3.17 -1.32
N GLY A 436 -16.61 2.92 -0.53
CA GLY A 436 -17.11 1.61 -0.12
C GLY A 436 -17.25 0.58 -1.23
N LYS A 437 -17.61 1.02 -2.44
CA LYS A 437 -17.87 0.17 -3.62
C LYS A 437 -16.89 0.38 -4.77
N SER A 438 -15.82 1.13 -4.54
CA SER A 438 -14.89 1.52 -5.58
C SER A 438 -13.82 0.47 -5.88
N THR A 439 -13.05 0.72 -6.93
CA THR A 439 -11.90 -0.11 -7.31
C THR A 439 -10.82 -0.15 -6.22
N LEU A 440 -9.96 -1.17 -6.28
CA LEU A 440 -8.75 -1.25 -5.46
C LEU A 440 -7.93 0.05 -5.46
N PHE A 441 -7.81 0.71 -6.62
CA PHE A 441 -7.01 1.94 -6.73
C PHE A 441 -7.60 3.08 -5.89
N VAL A 442 -8.91 3.31 -5.99
CA VAL A 442 -9.60 4.36 -5.21
C VAL A 442 -9.55 4.04 -3.72
N GLN A 443 -9.78 2.78 -3.33
CA GLN A 443 -9.61 2.36 -1.94
C GLN A 443 -8.17 2.54 -1.45
N SER A 444 -7.16 2.29 -2.29
CA SER A 444 -5.76 2.48 -1.89
C SER A 444 -5.42 3.95 -1.71
N LEU A 445 -5.95 4.84 -2.56
CA LEU A 445 -5.87 6.29 -2.36
C LEU A 445 -6.56 6.71 -1.06
N SER A 446 -7.77 6.22 -0.78
CA SER A 446 -8.53 6.60 0.42
C SER A 446 -7.86 6.13 1.71
N MET A 447 -7.19 4.98 1.69
CA MET A 447 -6.39 4.51 2.82
C MET A 447 -5.21 5.43 3.16
N THR A 448 -4.77 6.30 2.24
CA THR A 448 -3.81 7.38 2.54
C THR A 448 -4.39 8.40 3.54
N SER A 449 -5.72 8.59 3.59
CA SER A 449 -6.37 9.44 4.62
C SER A 449 -6.07 8.94 6.03
N ILE A 450 -6.05 7.62 6.20
CA ILE A 450 -5.73 7.00 7.48
C ILE A 450 -4.24 7.11 7.79
N GLN A 451 -3.35 7.05 6.79
CA GLN A 451 -1.92 7.30 6.99
C GLN A 451 -1.68 8.69 7.58
N MET A 452 -2.33 9.70 6.99
CA MET A 452 -2.01 11.10 7.25
C MET A 452 -2.67 11.66 8.51
N VAL A 453 -3.80 11.12 8.94
CA VAL A 453 -4.53 11.66 10.10
C VAL A 453 -4.37 10.77 11.31
N SER A 454 -3.63 11.27 12.28
CA SER A 454 -3.38 10.58 13.53
C SER A 454 -3.15 11.57 14.67
N ARG A 455 -3.37 11.11 15.89
CA ARG A 455 -3.02 11.84 17.11
C ARG A 455 -1.54 11.66 17.41
N MET A 456 -0.89 12.74 17.84
CA MET A 456 0.53 12.81 18.18
C MET A 456 0.72 13.31 19.61
N LYS A 457 1.93 13.17 20.16
CA LYS A 457 2.34 13.74 21.45
C LYS A 457 3.02 15.10 21.29
N SER A 458 3.92 15.26 20.32
CA SER A 458 4.66 16.52 20.11
C SER A 458 3.83 17.64 19.50
N THR A 459 2.77 17.31 18.77
CA THR A 459 2.05 18.26 17.92
C THR A 459 0.57 17.94 17.80
N SER A 460 -0.19 18.90 17.30
CA SER A 460 -1.65 18.87 17.17
C SER A 460 -2.08 19.98 16.19
N ILE A 461 -3.37 20.08 15.93
CA ILE A 461 -3.98 21.27 15.32
C ILE A 461 -4.45 22.30 16.36
N LEU A 462 -4.52 21.89 17.64
CA LEU A 462 -4.94 22.75 18.76
C LEU A 462 -3.81 22.90 19.78
N PRO A 463 -3.65 24.08 20.41
CA PRO A 463 -2.46 24.36 21.21
C PRO A 463 -2.47 23.66 22.58
N GLY A 464 -3.65 23.45 23.16
CA GLY A 464 -3.84 22.93 24.53
C GLY A 464 -4.26 21.46 24.61
N GLU A 465 -4.52 20.81 23.48
CA GLU A 465 -4.93 19.42 23.43
C GLU A 465 -4.37 18.71 22.20
N ASN A 466 -4.09 17.43 22.34
CA ASN A 466 -3.61 16.60 21.24
C ASN A 466 -4.78 15.83 20.64
N VAL A 467 -5.20 16.28 19.46
CA VAL A 467 -6.30 15.71 18.68
C VAL A 467 -5.77 15.15 17.36
N PRO A 468 -6.56 14.38 16.59
CA PRO A 468 -6.17 13.95 15.26
C PRO A 468 -5.76 15.14 14.40
N SER A 469 -4.60 15.04 13.77
CA SER A 469 -4.02 16.09 12.94
C SER A 469 -3.49 15.49 11.65
N MET A 470 -3.77 16.15 10.52
CA MET A 470 -3.28 15.73 9.22
C MET A 470 -1.81 16.12 9.05
N ALA A 471 -0.96 15.12 8.81
CA ALA A 471 0.40 15.28 8.31
C ALA A 471 0.40 15.69 6.83
N ALA A 472 1.35 16.52 6.41
CA ALA A 472 1.57 16.75 4.98
C ALA A 472 2.04 15.46 4.28
N GLY A 473 3.04 14.77 4.83
CA GLY A 473 3.58 13.55 4.23
C GLY A 473 4.50 12.77 5.16
N LEU A 474 4.63 11.47 4.92
CA LEU A 474 5.44 10.58 5.74
C LEU A 474 6.72 10.17 5.00
N PRO A 475 7.88 10.10 5.68
CA PRO A 475 8.07 10.35 7.12
C PRO A 475 8.44 11.80 7.47
N HIS A 476 8.80 12.64 6.49
CA HIS A 476 9.48 13.91 6.71
C HIS A 476 8.63 14.98 7.42
N PHE A 477 7.31 14.97 7.20
CA PHE A 477 6.37 15.98 7.66
C PHE A 477 5.32 15.37 8.61
N SER A 478 5.80 14.63 9.61
CA SER A 478 4.95 13.77 10.45
C SER A 478 4.92 14.17 11.94
N VAL A 479 5.91 14.92 12.43
CA VAL A 479 6.08 15.20 13.87
C VAL A 479 6.44 16.66 14.14
N ASN A 480 6.27 17.09 15.40
CA ASN A 480 6.63 18.42 15.88
C ASN A 480 5.98 19.54 15.02
N TYR A 481 6.69 20.67 14.88
CA TYR A 481 6.25 21.80 14.07
C TYR A 481 6.08 21.45 12.58
N MET A 482 6.78 20.43 12.08
CA MET A 482 6.81 20.05 10.66
C MET A 482 5.59 19.24 10.19
N ARG A 483 4.63 18.91 11.07
CA ARG A 483 3.49 18.05 10.71
C ARG A 483 2.42 18.78 9.90
N CYS A 484 1.93 19.90 10.42
CA CYS A 484 0.72 20.56 9.90
C CYS A 484 1.06 21.84 9.15
N TRP A 485 0.75 21.83 7.86
CA TRP A 485 0.92 22.95 6.94
C TRP A 485 -0.45 23.38 6.40
N GLY A 486 -0.85 24.64 6.59
CA GLY A 486 -2.18 25.12 6.21
C GLY A 486 -2.46 24.92 4.73
N ARG A 487 -1.46 25.17 3.88
CA ARG A 487 -1.56 24.90 2.44
C ARG A 487 -1.90 23.44 2.16
N ASP A 488 -1.07 22.51 2.62
CA ASP A 488 -1.22 21.08 2.37
C ASP A 488 -2.52 20.53 2.96
N VAL A 489 -2.90 20.97 4.17
CA VAL A 489 -4.16 20.60 4.83
C VAL A 489 -5.34 21.00 3.94
N PHE A 490 -5.42 22.25 3.49
CA PHE A 490 -6.61 22.73 2.77
C PHE A 490 -6.67 22.32 1.31
N ILE A 491 -5.53 22.01 0.67
CA ILE A 491 -5.52 21.30 -0.61
C ILE A 491 -5.99 19.86 -0.42
N SER A 492 -5.60 19.20 0.67
CA SER A 492 -5.89 17.78 0.89
C SER A 492 -7.28 17.52 1.50
N LEU A 493 -7.87 18.51 2.19
CA LEU A 493 -9.06 18.34 3.02
C LEU A 493 -10.23 17.73 2.25
N ARG A 494 -10.45 18.19 1.01
CA ARG A 494 -11.53 17.70 0.17
C ARG A 494 -11.37 16.21 -0.13
N GLY A 495 -10.25 15.81 -0.75
CA GLY A 495 -10.01 14.41 -1.10
C GLY A 495 -9.81 13.48 0.10
N MET A 496 -9.11 13.93 1.14
CA MET A 496 -8.76 13.08 2.30
C MET A 496 -9.86 12.98 3.34
N LEU A 497 -10.68 14.02 3.53
CA LEU A 497 -11.67 14.05 4.60
C LEU A 497 -13.09 14.08 4.05
N LEU A 498 -13.40 14.96 3.10
CA LEU A 498 -14.78 15.10 2.59
C LEU A 498 -15.18 13.92 1.69
N THR A 499 -14.38 13.61 0.67
CA THR A 499 -14.63 12.49 -0.27
C THR A 499 -14.68 11.13 0.42
N THR A 500 -14.10 11.00 1.62
CA THR A 500 -14.12 9.77 2.43
C THR A 500 -15.19 9.77 3.53
N GLY A 501 -15.94 10.86 3.73
CA GLY A 501 -16.97 10.97 4.77
C GLY A 501 -16.50 11.34 6.19
N ARG A 502 -15.25 11.81 6.36
CA ARG A 502 -14.65 12.23 7.64
C ARG A 502 -14.98 13.69 7.98
N PHE A 503 -16.28 14.01 8.00
CA PHE A 503 -16.76 15.39 8.10
C PHE A 503 -16.37 16.07 9.42
N ASP A 504 -16.45 15.37 10.55
CA ASP A 504 -16.10 15.93 11.87
C ASP A 504 -14.63 16.35 11.94
N GLU A 505 -13.73 15.55 11.35
CA GLU A 505 -12.32 15.86 11.29
C GLU A 505 -12.03 17.03 10.34
N ALA A 506 -12.75 17.13 9.21
CA ALA A 506 -12.66 18.27 8.31
C ALA A 506 -13.07 19.57 9.01
N LYS A 507 -14.19 19.53 9.75
CA LYS A 507 -14.65 20.64 10.58
C LYS A 507 -13.60 21.04 11.62
N ALA A 508 -13.03 20.06 12.34
CA ALA A 508 -12.01 20.32 13.35
C ALA A 508 -10.79 21.04 12.78
N HIS A 509 -10.29 20.64 11.60
CA HIS A 509 -9.17 21.30 10.95
C HIS A 509 -9.51 22.73 10.50
N ILE A 510 -10.67 22.94 9.88
CA ILE A 510 -11.13 24.28 9.47
C ILE A 510 -11.19 25.21 10.69
N LEU A 511 -11.87 24.79 11.76
CA LEU A 511 -12.04 25.61 12.95
C LEU A 511 -10.71 25.84 13.67
N ALA A 512 -9.81 24.86 13.71
CA ALA A 512 -8.49 25.00 14.32
C ALA A 512 -7.63 26.09 13.65
N PHE A 513 -7.53 26.07 12.32
CA PHE A 513 -6.80 27.11 11.59
C PHE A 513 -7.52 28.46 11.62
N ALA A 514 -8.86 28.48 11.65
CA ALA A 514 -9.63 29.72 11.79
C ALA A 514 -9.31 30.48 13.08
N LYS A 515 -8.91 29.79 14.16
CA LYS A 515 -8.41 30.44 15.40
C LYS A 515 -7.16 31.27 15.13
N THR A 516 -6.36 30.90 14.13
CA THR A 516 -5.04 31.45 13.85
C THR A 516 -5.01 32.47 12.72
N LEU A 517 -6.13 32.95 12.20
CA LEU A 517 -6.07 34.03 11.20
C LEU A 517 -5.36 35.27 11.81
N LYS A 518 -4.46 35.86 11.04
CA LYS A 518 -3.75 37.11 11.37
C LYS A 518 -3.35 37.78 10.07
N HIS A 519 -3.31 39.10 10.01
CA HIS A 519 -3.03 39.87 8.78
C HIS A 519 -4.04 39.64 7.64
N GLY A 520 -5.18 39.00 7.89
CA GLY A 520 -6.07 38.51 6.85
C GLY A 520 -5.58 37.23 6.16
N LEU A 521 -4.58 36.55 6.74
CA LEU A 521 -3.93 35.35 6.20
C LEU A 521 -4.06 34.17 7.16
N ILE A 522 -4.16 32.97 6.58
CA ILE A 522 -4.00 31.68 7.27
C ILE A 522 -2.52 31.30 7.24
N PRO A 523 -1.93 30.82 8.34
CA PRO A 523 -0.51 30.50 8.38
C PRO A 523 -0.17 29.29 7.52
N ASN A 524 1.09 29.24 7.05
CA ASN A 524 1.61 28.03 6.41
C ASN A 524 1.95 27.00 7.48
N LEU A 525 2.98 27.26 8.29
CA LEU A 525 3.35 26.41 9.42
C LEU A 525 2.40 26.70 10.59
N LEU A 526 1.71 25.69 11.11
CA LEU A 526 0.74 25.89 12.20
C LEU A 526 1.38 25.86 13.60
N ASP A 527 2.30 24.93 13.86
CA ASP A 527 2.84 24.64 15.21
C ASP A 527 1.73 24.53 16.28
N ALA A 528 0.68 23.74 16.01
CA ALA A 528 -0.52 23.61 16.83
C ALA A 528 -1.22 24.93 17.20
N GLY A 529 -1.01 26.01 16.45
CA GLY A 529 -1.53 27.35 16.74
C GLY A 529 -0.79 28.08 17.86
N ARG A 530 0.38 27.58 18.29
CA ARG A 530 1.21 28.20 19.33
C ARG A 530 2.08 29.31 18.73
N ASN A 531 2.89 28.95 17.74
CA ASN A 531 3.80 29.87 17.02
C ASN A 531 3.67 29.73 15.49
N PRO A 532 2.49 29.99 14.91
CA PRO A 532 2.29 29.86 13.48
C PRO A 532 3.10 30.89 12.68
N ARG A 533 3.50 30.54 11.45
CA ARG A 533 4.25 31.41 10.52
C ARG A 533 3.39 31.86 9.35
N TYR A 534 3.38 33.17 9.06
CA TYR A 534 2.54 33.83 8.05
C TYR A 534 3.34 34.25 6.81
N ASN A 535 4.04 33.30 6.20
CA ASN A 535 4.79 33.49 4.96
C ASN A 535 4.04 32.99 3.71
N ALA A 536 2.83 32.43 3.84
CA ALA A 536 2.00 31.97 2.73
C ALA A 536 0.87 32.96 2.42
N ARG A 537 0.78 33.37 1.15
CA ARG A 537 -0.31 34.19 0.61
C ARG A 537 -1.44 33.33 0.04
N ASP A 538 -1.13 32.12 -0.40
CA ASP A 538 -2.05 31.17 -1.02
C ASP A 538 -2.90 30.39 0.01
N ALA A 539 -2.34 30.10 1.19
CA ALA A 539 -3.00 29.30 2.23
C ALA A 539 -4.40 29.81 2.62
N ALA A 540 -4.59 31.13 2.71
CA ALA A 540 -5.90 31.72 3.02
C ALA A 540 -6.97 31.39 1.96
N TRP A 541 -6.57 31.33 0.68
CA TRP A 541 -7.48 31.08 -0.43
C TRP A 541 -7.82 29.60 -0.55
N PHE A 542 -6.85 28.71 -0.34
CA PHE A 542 -7.14 27.28 -0.22
C PHE A 542 -8.02 26.98 1.00
N PHE A 543 -7.82 27.67 2.12
CA PHE A 543 -8.70 27.58 3.28
C PHE A 543 -10.15 27.97 2.94
N LEU A 544 -10.36 29.11 2.27
CA LEU A 544 -11.70 29.53 1.85
C LEU A 544 -12.35 28.52 0.88
N GLN A 545 -11.57 27.97 -0.05
CA GLN A 545 -12.04 26.92 -0.95
C GLN A 545 -12.44 25.65 -0.19
N ALA A 546 -11.65 25.24 0.82
CA ALA A 546 -11.97 24.09 1.66
C ALA A 546 -13.25 24.32 2.50
N VAL A 547 -13.50 25.55 2.96
CA VAL A 547 -14.77 25.92 3.62
C VAL A 547 -15.95 25.81 2.65
N GLN A 548 -15.79 26.31 1.42
CA GLN A 548 -16.80 26.17 0.36
C GLN A 548 -17.08 24.69 0.06
N ASP A 549 -16.03 23.89 -0.15
CA ASP A 549 -16.15 22.45 -0.41
C ASP A 549 -16.86 21.73 0.75
N TYR A 550 -16.54 22.09 2.00
CA TYR A 550 -17.24 21.57 3.18
C TYR A 550 -18.73 21.90 3.13
N VAL A 551 -19.10 23.16 2.87
CA VAL A 551 -20.50 23.59 2.84
C VAL A 551 -21.29 22.90 1.71
N TYR A 552 -20.66 22.62 0.56
CA TYR A 552 -21.32 21.94 -0.55
C TYR A 552 -21.45 20.43 -0.36
N ILE A 553 -20.47 19.77 0.27
CA ILE A 553 -20.43 18.30 0.37
C ILE A 553 -21.11 17.79 1.65
N VAL A 554 -20.92 18.50 2.77
CA VAL A 554 -21.42 18.03 4.07
C VAL A 554 -22.91 18.32 4.19
N PRO A 555 -23.74 17.34 4.60
CA PRO A 555 -25.16 17.58 4.89
C PRO A 555 -25.31 18.67 5.97
N ASP A 556 -26.17 19.67 5.71
CA ASP A 556 -26.31 20.90 6.51
C ASP A 556 -24.97 21.61 6.79
N GLY A 557 -24.03 21.53 5.84
CA GLY A 557 -22.68 22.04 5.98
C GLY A 557 -22.62 23.54 6.28
N GLU A 558 -23.61 24.32 5.86
CA GLU A 558 -23.71 25.77 6.11
C GLU A 558 -23.76 26.13 7.59
N LYS A 559 -24.14 25.20 8.49
CA LYS A 559 -24.11 25.43 9.94
C LYS A 559 -22.72 25.78 10.47
N ILE A 560 -21.66 25.33 9.78
CA ILE A 560 -20.28 25.65 10.15
C ILE A 560 -20.00 27.16 10.13
N LEU A 561 -20.73 27.95 9.33
CA LEU A 561 -20.55 29.39 9.22
C LEU A 561 -20.81 30.11 10.56
N GLN A 562 -21.70 29.56 11.40
CA GLN A 562 -22.08 30.13 12.69
C GLN A 562 -21.28 29.54 13.86
N GLU A 563 -20.38 28.59 13.61
CA GLU A 563 -19.50 28.05 14.64
C GLU A 563 -18.52 29.13 15.11
N GLN A 564 -18.39 29.25 16.43
CA GLN A 564 -17.49 30.22 17.04
C GLN A 564 -16.12 29.62 17.29
N VAL A 565 -15.09 30.37 16.94
CA VAL A 565 -13.70 30.04 17.25
C VAL A 565 -13.09 31.11 18.14
N THR A 566 -12.44 30.68 19.22
CA THR A 566 -11.61 31.56 20.04
C THR A 566 -10.37 32.00 19.28
N ARG A 567 -10.09 33.29 19.26
CA ARG A 567 -9.07 33.89 18.39
C ARG A 567 -7.70 33.93 19.06
N ARG A 568 -6.71 33.28 18.44
CA ARG A 568 -5.34 33.17 18.96
C ARG A 568 -4.64 34.53 19.06
N PHE A 569 -4.90 35.43 18.13
CA PHE A 569 -4.29 36.75 18.05
C PHE A 569 -5.35 37.86 18.17
N PRO A 570 -4.98 39.05 18.68
CA PRO A 570 -5.85 40.23 18.69
C PRO A 570 -6.16 40.71 17.25
N LEU A 571 -7.27 41.44 17.09
CA LEU A 571 -7.71 41.99 15.80
C LEU A 571 -6.73 43.01 15.18
N ASP A 572 -5.87 43.63 15.99
CA ASP A 572 -4.90 44.63 15.55
C ASP A 572 -3.59 44.02 15.01
N ASP A 573 -3.53 42.70 14.85
CA ASP A 573 -2.37 41.92 14.44
C ASP A 573 -1.14 41.97 15.35
N THR A 574 -1.28 42.48 16.58
CA THR A 574 -0.18 42.42 17.54
C THR A 574 0.22 40.96 17.77
N TYR A 575 1.48 40.64 17.53
CA TYR A 575 1.98 39.30 17.87
C TYR A 575 2.10 39.19 19.39
N ILE A 576 1.47 38.16 19.94
CA ILE A 576 1.48 37.88 21.38
C ILE A 576 1.81 36.41 21.64
N PRO A 577 2.55 36.11 22.73
CA PRO A 577 2.73 34.74 23.20
C PRO A 577 1.40 34.01 23.45
N VAL A 578 1.44 32.68 23.47
CA VAL A 578 0.23 31.84 23.64
C VAL A 578 -0.38 31.95 25.04
N ASP A 579 0.44 32.32 26.03
CA ASP A 579 0.11 32.52 27.43
C ASP A 579 -0.26 33.97 27.78
N ASP A 580 -0.22 34.90 26.82
CA ASP A 580 -0.68 36.28 27.02
C ASP A 580 -2.22 36.28 27.27
N PRO A 581 -2.75 37.03 28.26
CA PRO A 581 -4.18 37.08 28.55
C PRO A 581 -5.08 37.52 27.38
N ARG A 582 -4.50 38.18 26.37
CA ARG A 582 -5.21 38.56 25.13
C ARG A 582 -5.32 37.42 24.13
N ALA A 583 -4.55 36.35 24.28
CA ALA A 583 -4.68 35.16 23.45
C ALA A 583 -6.00 34.47 23.80
N PHE A 584 -6.79 34.10 22.79
CA PHE A 584 -8.10 33.47 22.96
C PHE A 584 -9.11 34.31 23.78
N SER A 585 -8.92 35.63 23.88
CA SER A 585 -9.76 36.51 24.71
C SER A 585 -11.08 36.93 24.06
N TYR A 586 -11.24 36.70 22.76
CA TYR A 586 -12.48 36.97 22.01
C TYR A 586 -12.74 35.86 20.99
N SER A 587 -13.95 35.81 20.47
CA SER A 587 -14.38 34.83 19.49
C SER A 587 -14.86 35.51 18.20
N SER A 588 -14.80 34.77 17.10
CA SER A 588 -15.40 35.14 15.83
C SER A 588 -16.15 33.95 15.26
N THR A 589 -17.23 34.19 14.52
CA THR A 589 -17.85 33.14 13.72
C THR A 589 -17.01 32.84 12.48
N LEU A 590 -17.13 31.65 11.91
CA LEU A 590 -16.44 31.35 10.65
C LEU A 590 -16.91 32.28 9.51
N GLU A 591 -18.17 32.69 9.50
CA GLU A 591 -18.70 33.75 8.63
C GLU A 591 -17.87 35.05 8.71
N GLU A 592 -17.56 35.50 9.93
CA GLU A 592 -16.74 36.69 10.16
C GLU A 592 -15.29 36.49 9.71
N ILE A 593 -14.75 35.28 9.82
CA ILE A 593 -13.40 34.95 9.33
C ILE A 593 -13.32 35.05 7.81
N ILE A 594 -14.33 34.53 7.10
CA ILE A 594 -14.41 34.62 5.64
C ILE A 594 -14.44 36.10 5.22
N TYR A 595 -15.29 36.89 5.87
CA TYR A 595 -15.37 38.33 5.63
C TYR A 595 -14.05 39.04 5.96
N GLU A 596 -13.40 38.70 7.07
CA GLU A 596 -12.14 39.30 7.49
C GLU A 596 -11.06 39.08 6.42
N ILE A 597 -10.93 37.88 5.86
CA ILE A 597 -9.98 37.62 4.76
C ILE A 597 -10.28 38.55 3.57
N LEU A 598 -11.51 38.53 3.05
CA LEU A 598 -11.89 39.35 1.88
C LEU A 598 -11.68 40.84 2.13
N SER A 599 -12.12 41.33 3.29
CA SER A 599 -12.07 42.73 3.69
C SER A 599 -10.63 43.23 3.87
N ARG A 600 -9.77 42.43 4.52
CA ARG A 600 -8.38 42.84 4.77
C ARG A 600 -7.54 42.83 3.48
N HIS A 601 -7.78 41.88 2.59
CA HIS A 601 -7.18 41.91 1.26
C HIS A 601 -7.62 43.14 0.46
N ALA A 602 -8.92 43.47 0.48
CA ALA A 602 -9.46 44.65 -0.19
C ALA A 602 -8.86 45.97 0.34
N LYS A 603 -8.67 46.08 1.65
CA LYS A 603 -8.05 47.24 2.30
C LYS A 603 -6.53 47.33 2.09
N GLY A 604 -5.90 46.23 1.68
CA GLY A 604 -4.46 46.11 1.54
C GLY A 604 -3.79 45.64 2.82
N ILE A 605 -2.87 44.69 2.66
CA ILE A 605 -2.13 44.07 3.75
C ILE A 605 -0.67 44.48 3.61
N LYS A 606 -0.10 45.01 4.69
CA LYS A 606 1.31 45.37 4.78
C LYS A 606 1.81 45.13 6.18
N PHE A 607 2.73 44.19 6.33
CA PHE A 607 3.34 43.88 7.62
C PHE A 607 4.78 43.37 7.43
N ARG A 608 5.50 43.34 8.54
CA ARG A 608 6.76 42.61 8.65
C ARG A 608 6.49 41.35 9.47
N GLU A 609 6.97 40.18 9.00
CA GLU A 609 6.81 38.92 9.73
C GLU A 609 7.20 39.11 11.20
N ALA A 610 6.33 38.67 12.10
CA ALA A 610 6.61 38.73 13.53
C ALA A 610 7.86 37.90 13.83
N ASN A 611 8.72 38.42 14.70
CA ASN A 611 9.98 37.75 15.08
C ASN A 611 10.99 37.59 13.91
N ALA A 612 10.88 38.40 12.86
CA ALA A 612 11.80 38.41 11.72
C ALA A 612 13.28 38.43 12.14
N GLY A 613 14.06 37.58 11.49
CA GLY A 613 15.49 37.40 11.72
C GLY A 613 15.92 35.93 11.64
N PRO A 614 17.22 35.64 11.84
CA PRO A 614 17.80 34.31 11.63
C PRO A 614 17.18 33.18 12.45
N ASN A 615 16.55 33.51 13.59
CA ASN A 615 15.87 32.53 14.45
C ASN A 615 14.55 32.03 13.85
N LEU A 616 13.86 32.86 13.07
CA LEU A 616 12.63 32.49 12.36
C LEU A 616 12.95 31.83 11.02
N ASP A 617 13.88 32.43 10.28
CA ASP A 617 14.33 31.93 8.99
C ASP A 617 15.82 32.21 8.82
N ARG A 618 16.61 31.14 8.72
CA ARG A 618 18.08 31.20 8.70
C ARG A 618 18.65 31.81 7.41
N VAL A 619 17.89 31.82 6.32
CA VAL A 619 18.40 32.14 4.98
C VAL A 619 17.70 33.34 4.34
N MET A 620 16.45 33.63 4.72
CA MET A 620 15.71 34.76 4.16
C MET A 620 16.41 36.10 4.44
N THR A 621 16.49 36.95 3.41
CA THR A 621 17.05 38.30 3.55
C THR A 621 16.14 39.21 4.37
N ASP A 622 16.68 40.28 4.95
CA ASP A 622 15.92 41.26 5.76
C ASP A 622 14.68 41.83 5.04
N LYS A 623 14.79 42.02 3.71
CA LYS A 623 13.70 42.50 2.85
C LYS A 623 12.61 41.45 2.65
N GLY A 624 12.96 40.16 2.64
CA GLY A 624 12.03 39.06 2.41
C GLY A 624 10.95 38.94 3.49
N PHE A 625 11.27 39.34 4.73
CA PHE A 625 10.32 39.35 5.84
C PHE A 625 9.22 40.40 5.72
N ASN A 626 9.33 41.36 4.79
CA ASN A 626 8.29 42.35 4.56
C ASN A 626 7.30 41.79 3.53
N VAL A 627 6.03 41.69 3.92
CA VAL A 627 4.95 41.13 3.10
C VAL A 627 3.96 42.23 2.77
N GLU A 628 3.69 42.39 1.49
CA GLU A 628 2.70 43.32 0.96
C GLU A 628 1.76 42.59 0.00
N ILE A 629 0.45 42.85 0.15
CA ILE A 629 -0.61 42.32 -0.71
C ILE A 629 -1.62 43.44 -0.95
N HIS A 630 -2.02 43.64 -2.20
CA HIS A 630 -2.98 44.65 -2.59
C HIS A 630 -3.89 44.15 -3.71
N VAL A 631 -5.03 44.81 -3.89
CA VAL A 631 -5.93 44.57 -5.01
C VAL A 631 -5.73 45.68 -6.04
N ASP A 632 -5.46 45.30 -7.29
CA ASP A 632 -5.51 46.25 -8.41
C ASP A 632 -6.98 46.44 -8.81
N TRP A 633 -7.62 47.49 -8.30
CA TRP A 633 -9.04 47.77 -8.54
C TRP A 633 -9.39 48.09 -10.01
N SER A 634 -8.40 48.28 -10.89
CA SER A 634 -8.67 48.34 -12.34
C SER A 634 -9.00 46.98 -12.96
N THR A 635 -8.68 45.89 -12.25
CA THR A 635 -8.90 44.51 -12.70
C THR A 635 -9.60 43.63 -11.66
N GLY A 636 -9.60 44.03 -10.39
CA GLY A 636 -10.05 43.21 -9.25
C GLY A 636 -9.03 42.15 -8.80
N LEU A 637 -7.83 42.09 -9.39
CA LEU A 637 -6.84 41.05 -9.11
C LEU A 637 -6.02 41.34 -7.85
N ILE A 638 -5.73 40.31 -7.08
CA ILE A 638 -4.78 40.35 -5.97
C ILE A 638 -3.36 40.24 -6.50
N HIS A 639 -2.54 41.22 -6.15
CA HIS A 639 -1.10 41.24 -6.31
C HIS A 639 -0.42 41.15 -4.93
N GLY A 640 0.72 40.48 -4.83
CA GLY A 640 1.49 40.53 -3.60
C GLY A 640 2.81 39.79 -3.65
N GLY A 641 3.57 39.89 -2.56
CA GLY A 641 4.92 39.33 -2.45
C GLY A 641 6.01 40.24 -3.01
N SER A 642 7.21 39.70 -3.12
CA SER A 642 8.36 40.35 -3.74
C SER A 642 9.35 39.32 -4.29
N GLN A 643 10.33 39.77 -5.06
CA GLN A 643 11.46 38.95 -5.51
C GLN A 643 12.33 38.36 -4.37
N TYR A 644 12.08 38.74 -3.11
CA TYR A 644 12.82 38.29 -1.93
C TYR A 644 12.04 37.33 -1.04
N ASN A 645 10.81 36.94 -1.41
CA ASN A 645 9.98 36.03 -0.62
C ASN A 645 9.26 34.96 -1.45
N CYS A 646 8.66 34.01 -0.72
CA CYS A 646 8.10 32.78 -1.25
C CYS A 646 6.63 32.61 -0.80
N GLY A 647 5.76 33.50 -1.26
CA GLY A 647 4.37 33.56 -0.80
C GLY A 647 3.41 32.50 -1.36
N THR A 648 3.89 31.59 -2.22
CA THR A 648 3.05 30.56 -2.89
C THR A 648 3.68 29.21 -2.71
N TRP A 649 2.96 28.12 -2.99
CA TRP A 649 3.44 26.75 -2.87
C TRP A 649 4.78 26.43 -3.55
N MET A 650 5.15 27.20 -4.59
CA MET A 650 6.49 27.15 -5.15
C MET A 650 7.49 27.94 -4.28
N ASP A 651 7.77 27.46 -3.06
CA ASP A 651 8.35 28.26 -1.97
C ASP A 651 9.83 28.00 -1.64
N LYS A 652 10.59 27.30 -2.48
CA LYS A 652 12.02 27.04 -2.20
C LYS A 652 12.84 28.33 -2.09
N MET A 653 13.29 28.64 -0.87
CA MET A 653 14.28 29.67 -0.58
C MET A 653 15.69 29.12 -0.80
N GLY A 654 16.52 29.82 -1.58
CA GLY A 654 17.90 29.39 -1.84
C GLY A 654 18.78 29.45 -0.59
N GLU A 655 19.66 28.46 -0.43
CA GLU A 655 20.51 28.33 0.76
C GLU A 655 21.96 27.90 0.46
N SER A 656 22.37 27.86 -0.82
CA SER A 656 23.73 27.48 -1.17
C SER A 656 24.67 28.69 -1.12
N GLU A 657 25.57 28.70 -0.13
CA GLU A 657 26.66 29.68 -0.05
C GLU A 657 27.59 29.58 -1.26
N LYS A 658 27.96 28.35 -1.63
CA LYS A 658 28.92 28.06 -2.71
C LYS A 658 28.41 28.52 -4.09
N ALA A 659 27.12 28.33 -4.36
CA ALA A 659 26.50 28.78 -5.59
C ALA A 659 26.03 30.25 -5.53
N GLY A 660 26.19 30.94 -4.40
CA GLY A 660 25.77 32.33 -4.22
C GLY A 660 24.26 32.55 -4.23
N SER A 661 23.47 31.56 -3.78
CA SER A 661 21.99 31.59 -3.84
C SER A 661 21.30 31.81 -2.49
N VAL A 662 22.06 32.03 -1.40
CA VAL A 662 21.52 32.24 -0.04
C VAL A 662 20.52 33.41 -0.01
N GLY A 663 19.31 33.13 0.44
CA GLY A 663 18.23 34.12 0.58
C GLY A 663 17.63 34.58 -0.75
N ILE A 664 17.95 33.90 -1.87
CA ILE A 664 17.41 34.18 -3.19
C ILE A 664 16.40 33.08 -3.55
N PRO A 665 15.08 33.37 -3.55
CA PRO A 665 14.04 32.42 -3.94
C PRO A 665 14.32 31.76 -5.29
N GLY A 666 14.04 30.46 -5.39
CA GLY A 666 14.05 29.72 -6.66
C GLY A 666 12.93 30.16 -7.61
N THR A 667 11.78 30.47 -7.02
CA THR A 667 10.51 30.77 -7.71
C THR A 667 9.72 31.83 -6.93
N PRO A 668 10.21 33.08 -6.83
CA PRO A 668 9.40 34.14 -6.24
C PRO A 668 8.21 34.41 -7.18
N ARG A 669 7.00 34.09 -6.73
CA ARG A 669 5.76 34.27 -7.52
C ARG A 669 5.02 35.52 -7.12
N ASP A 670 5.73 36.65 -7.16
CA ASP A 670 5.16 37.96 -6.83
C ASP A 670 4.27 38.52 -7.96
N GLY A 671 3.52 39.57 -7.66
CA GLY A 671 2.45 40.05 -8.54
C GLY A 671 1.19 39.21 -8.41
N ALA A 672 0.41 39.08 -9.48
CA ALA A 672 -0.85 38.36 -9.46
C ALA A 672 -0.65 36.90 -9.87
N ALA A 673 -0.70 36.00 -8.88
CA ALA A 673 -0.64 34.56 -9.09
C ALA A 673 -1.99 34.02 -9.56
N ILE A 674 -1.98 33.15 -10.57
CA ILE A 674 -3.20 32.68 -11.23
C ILE A 674 -4.12 31.90 -10.30
N GLU A 675 -3.58 31.03 -9.44
CA GLU A 675 -4.37 30.21 -8.54
C GLU A 675 -5.05 31.03 -7.44
N ILE A 676 -4.35 32.04 -6.89
CA ILE A 676 -4.91 32.94 -5.87
C ILE A 676 -6.13 33.68 -6.43
N ASN A 677 -6.03 34.18 -7.66
CA ASN A 677 -7.11 34.92 -8.28
C ASN A 677 -8.28 34.03 -8.72
N GLY A 678 -8.01 32.80 -9.15
CA GLY A 678 -9.06 31.80 -9.38
C GLY A 678 -9.80 31.43 -8.10
N LEU A 679 -9.08 31.21 -7.00
CA LEU A 679 -9.66 30.92 -5.69
C LEU A 679 -10.43 32.11 -5.12
N LEU A 680 -9.94 33.34 -5.29
CA LEU A 680 -10.67 34.57 -4.96
C LEU A 680 -12.02 34.63 -5.71
N LYS A 681 -12.02 34.35 -7.02
CA LYS A 681 -13.25 34.33 -7.81
C LYS A 681 -14.24 33.30 -7.28
N SER A 682 -13.75 32.10 -6.93
CA SER A 682 -14.57 31.05 -6.33
C SER A 682 -15.16 31.47 -4.98
N ALA A 683 -14.35 32.11 -4.12
CA ALA A 683 -14.77 32.62 -2.82
C ALA A 683 -15.81 33.74 -2.95
N LEU A 684 -15.65 34.67 -3.90
CA LEU A 684 -16.62 35.73 -4.18
C LEU A 684 -17.94 35.15 -4.68
N ARG A 685 -17.91 34.21 -5.63
CA ARG A 685 -19.10 33.47 -6.09
C ARG A 685 -19.82 32.83 -4.90
N PHE A 686 -19.07 32.14 -4.04
CA PHE A 686 -19.60 31.46 -2.87
C PHE A 686 -20.30 32.39 -1.88
N VAL A 687 -19.65 33.49 -1.46
CA VAL A 687 -20.27 34.41 -0.49
C VAL A 687 -21.48 35.14 -1.07
N ILE A 688 -21.50 35.41 -2.38
CA ILE A 688 -22.67 35.96 -3.08
C ILE A 688 -23.83 34.97 -3.05
N GLU A 689 -23.58 33.69 -3.35
CA GLU A 689 -24.59 32.63 -3.25
C GLU A 689 -25.14 32.49 -1.83
N LEU A 690 -24.27 32.50 -0.82
CA LEU A 690 -24.69 32.43 0.58
C LEU A 690 -25.50 33.66 1.00
N LYS A 691 -25.10 34.86 0.59
CA LYS A 691 -25.85 36.11 0.83
C LYS A 691 -27.25 36.03 0.23
N ASN A 692 -27.37 35.54 -1.01
CA ASN A 692 -28.66 35.35 -1.67
C ASN A 692 -29.57 34.33 -0.95
N LYS A 693 -28.97 33.37 -0.24
CA LYS A 693 -29.68 32.41 0.62
C LYS A 693 -29.94 32.95 2.04
N GLY A 694 -29.48 34.15 2.39
CA GLY A 694 -29.58 34.71 3.74
C GLY A 694 -28.63 34.10 4.77
N LEU A 695 -27.57 33.42 4.32
CA LEU A 695 -26.59 32.70 5.14
C LEU A 695 -25.26 33.45 5.32
N PHE A 696 -25.13 34.63 4.69
CA PHE A 696 -23.98 35.50 4.81
C PHE A 696 -24.42 36.97 4.90
N LYS A 697 -24.05 37.66 5.96
CA LYS A 697 -24.56 39.00 6.32
C LYS A 697 -23.86 40.15 5.61
N PHE A 698 -22.67 39.92 5.04
CA PHE A 698 -21.85 40.97 4.45
C PHE A 698 -22.08 41.09 2.93
N SER A 699 -22.09 42.33 2.43
CA SER A 699 -22.33 42.65 1.03
C SER A 699 -21.11 43.18 0.29
N ASP A 700 -20.24 43.87 1.00
CA ASP A 700 -19.26 44.78 0.43
C ASP A 700 -18.09 45.02 1.41
N VAL A 701 -16.98 45.53 0.88
CA VAL A 701 -15.73 45.74 1.61
C VAL A 701 -15.16 47.12 1.35
N GLU A 702 -14.37 47.63 2.30
CA GLU A 702 -13.64 48.88 2.16
C GLU A 702 -12.41 48.67 1.27
N THR A 703 -12.22 49.55 0.28
CA THR A 703 -11.08 49.54 -0.63
C THR A 703 -9.89 50.32 -0.04
N GLN A 704 -8.73 50.21 -0.67
CA GLN A 704 -7.46 50.79 -0.18
C GLN A 704 -7.47 52.31 -0.08
N ASP A 705 -8.27 52.97 -0.91
CA ASP A 705 -8.48 54.42 -0.97
C ASP A 705 -9.60 54.91 -0.04
N GLY A 706 -10.20 54.01 0.75
CA GLY A 706 -11.31 54.32 1.67
C GLY A 706 -12.69 54.29 1.01
N GLY A 707 -12.78 53.91 -0.27
CA GLY A 707 -14.03 53.59 -0.94
C GLY A 707 -14.66 52.29 -0.45
N ARG A 708 -15.77 51.88 -1.07
CA ARG A 708 -16.41 50.58 -0.83
C ARG A 708 -16.76 49.93 -2.16
N ILE A 709 -16.68 48.61 -2.22
CA ILE A 709 -17.04 47.82 -3.40
C ILE A 709 -17.90 46.63 -2.99
N ASP A 710 -19.03 46.46 -3.69
CA ASP A 710 -19.90 45.30 -3.50
C ASP A 710 -19.22 44.02 -3.97
N PHE A 711 -19.46 42.89 -3.30
CA PHE A 711 -18.89 41.61 -3.72
C PHE A 711 -19.30 41.22 -5.13
N THR A 712 -20.53 41.55 -5.53
CA THR A 712 -21.00 41.34 -6.91
C THR A 712 -20.19 42.15 -7.92
N GLU A 713 -19.84 43.39 -7.60
CA GLU A 713 -19.02 44.25 -8.46
C GLU A 713 -17.58 43.75 -8.53
N TRP A 714 -16.97 43.38 -7.40
CA TRP A 714 -15.63 42.79 -7.39
C TRP A 714 -15.59 41.46 -8.17
N ASN A 715 -16.61 40.60 -8.00
CA ASN A 715 -16.75 39.37 -8.76
C ASN A 715 -16.86 39.64 -10.27
N GLN A 716 -17.57 40.70 -10.68
CA GLN A 716 -17.69 41.10 -12.07
C GLN A 716 -16.37 41.67 -12.63
N LEU A 717 -15.63 42.46 -11.85
CA LEU A 717 -14.30 42.95 -12.26
C LEU A 717 -13.37 41.80 -12.64
N LEU A 718 -13.33 40.74 -11.83
CA LEU A 718 -12.56 39.54 -12.16
C LEU A 718 -13.11 38.85 -13.40
N GLN A 719 -14.43 38.70 -13.51
CA GLN A 719 -15.09 38.09 -14.67
C GLN A 719 -14.73 38.79 -15.99
N ASP A 720 -14.62 40.12 -15.97
CA ASP A 720 -14.36 40.94 -17.15
C ASP A 720 -12.88 41.07 -17.52
N ASN A 721 -11.98 40.87 -16.54
CA ASN A 721 -10.56 41.18 -16.69
C ASN A 721 -9.63 39.98 -16.58
N PHE A 722 -9.96 38.94 -15.80
CA PHE A 722 -9.04 37.83 -15.53
C PHE A 722 -8.49 37.22 -16.83
N GLU A 723 -9.36 36.79 -17.74
CA GLU A 723 -8.91 36.16 -18.98
C GLU A 723 -8.08 37.11 -19.84
N LYS A 724 -8.46 38.39 -19.92
CA LYS A 724 -7.70 39.43 -20.64
C LYS A 724 -6.29 39.61 -20.04
N ARG A 725 -6.12 39.39 -18.74
CA ARG A 725 -4.81 39.53 -18.07
C ARG A 725 -4.02 38.25 -17.97
N TYR A 726 -4.59 37.09 -18.24
CA TYR A 726 -3.87 35.81 -18.12
C TYR A 726 -3.67 35.09 -19.44
N TYR A 727 -4.64 35.13 -20.37
CA TYR A 727 -4.52 34.41 -21.63
C TYR A 727 -3.44 35.01 -22.54
N VAL A 728 -2.77 34.15 -23.30
CA VAL A 728 -1.81 34.51 -24.34
C VAL A 728 -2.33 33.90 -25.65
N PRO A 729 -2.89 34.71 -26.57
CA PRO A 729 -3.60 34.19 -27.75
C PRO A 729 -2.68 33.41 -28.69
N GLU A 730 -3.25 32.55 -29.53
CA GLU A 730 -2.47 31.84 -30.58
C GLU A 730 -1.99 32.80 -31.67
N ASP A 731 -2.86 33.73 -32.08
CA ASP A 731 -2.55 34.74 -33.08
C ASP A 731 -1.96 36.00 -32.40
N PRO A 732 -0.71 36.38 -32.69
CA PRO A 732 -0.11 37.61 -32.20
C PRO A 732 -0.89 38.89 -32.55
N SER A 733 -1.75 38.86 -33.57
CA SER A 733 -2.59 40.02 -33.93
C SER A 733 -3.56 40.40 -32.80
N GLN A 734 -3.88 39.46 -31.90
CA GLN A 734 -4.79 39.65 -30.76
C GLN A 734 -4.07 40.12 -29.49
N ASP A 735 -2.74 40.28 -29.50
CA ASP A 735 -1.96 40.61 -28.29
C ASP A 735 -2.43 41.88 -27.57
N ALA A 736 -2.91 42.86 -28.32
CA ALA A 736 -3.41 44.12 -27.78
C ALA A 736 -4.65 43.93 -26.87
N ASP A 737 -5.45 42.90 -27.13
CA ASP A 737 -6.68 42.61 -26.37
C ASP A 737 -6.38 41.87 -25.06
N TYR A 738 -5.19 41.26 -24.94
CA TYR A 738 -4.78 40.39 -23.84
C TYR A 738 -3.57 40.91 -23.05
N ASP A 739 -3.21 42.18 -23.21
CA ASP A 739 -2.09 42.80 -22.47
C ASP A 739 -0.80 41.94 -22.57
N VAL A 740 -0.49 41.53 -23.79
CA VAL A 740 0.71 40.73 -24.12
C VAL A 740 1.75 41.65 -24.72
N SER A 741 2.96 41.63 -24.15
CA SER A 741 4.10 42.36 -24.71
C SER A 741 5.07 41.40 -25.38
N ALA A 742 5.06 41.39 -26.72
CA ALA A 742 5.98 40.56 -27.51
C ALA A 742 7.48 40.84 -27.23
N LYS A 743 7.81 42.02 -26.68
CA LYS A 743 9.18 42.41 -26.31
C LYS A 743 9.69 41.70 -25.05
N LEU A 744 8.82 41.07 -24.26
CA LEU A 744 9.15 40.43 -22.98
C LEU A 744 9.47 38.93 -23.12
N GLY A 745 9.50 38.40 -24.36
CA GLY A 745 9.95 37.03 -24.64
C GLY A 745 8.89 35.97 -24.34
N VAL A 746 7.75 36.01 -25.06
CA VAL A 746 6.71 34.97 -24.99
C VAL A 746 7.29 33.62 -25.43
N ASN A 747 7.33 32.64 -24.51
CA ASN A 747 7.85 31.30 -24.80
C ASN A 747 6.85 30.48 -25.65
N ARG A 748 5.59 30.40 -25.19
CA ARG A 748 4.51 29.68 -25.87
C ARG A 748 3.22 30.51 -25.93
N ARG A 749 2.37 30.17 -26.89
CA ARG A 749 1.05 30.77 -27.14
C ARG A 749 -0.07 29.74 -27.00
N GLY A 750 -1.30 30.23 -26.85
CA GLY A 750 -2.46 29.39 -26.51
C GLY A 750 -2.44 28.92 -25.06
N ILE A 751 -1.77 29.67 -24.18
CA ILE A 751 -1.58 29.33 -22.76
C ILE A 751 -2.27 30.37 -21.87
N TYR A 752 -2.47 30.02 -20.60
CA TYR A 752 -2.69 31.00 -19.54
C TYR A 752 -1.37 31.18 -18.79
N ARG A 753 -0.91 32.43 -18.73
CA ARG A 753 0.35 32.82 -18.09
C ARG A 753 0.30 32.47 -16.59
N ASP A 754 1.45 32.16 -15.98
CA ASP A 754 1.49 31.75 -14.58
C ASP A 754 1.27 32.93 -13.61
N LEU A 755 1.83 34.08 -13.97
CA LEU A 755 1.79 35.32 -13.19
C LEU A 755 1.41 36.51 -14.09
N TYR A 756 0.81 37.54 -13.50
CA TYR A 756 0.59 38.82 -14.16
C TYR A 756 1.28 39.95 -13.39
N LYS A 757 2.19 40.66 -14.08
CA LYS A 757 3.03 41.74 -13.54
C LYS A 757 3.88 41.29 -12.34
N SER A 758 4.59 40.18 -12.47
CA SER A 758 5.62 39.77 -11.51
C SER A 758 6.87 40.64 -11.60
N GLY A 759 7.80 40.47 -10.66
CA GLY A 759 9.04 41.25 -10.59
C GLY A 759 10.00 40.98 -11.75
N LYS A 760 9.90 39.83 -12.44
CA LYS A 760 10.68 39.52 -13.64
C LYS A 760 9.73 39.20 -14.80
N PRO A 761 9.68 40.03 -15.85
CA PRO A 761 8.67 39.90 -16.89
C PRO A 761 8.54 38.54 -17.59
N TYR A 762 9.62 37.77 -17.73
CA TYR A 762 9.55 36.45 -18.36
C TYR A 762 8.87 35.40 -17.47
N GLU A 763 8.87 35.58 -16.14
CA GLU A 763 8.23 34.66 -15.18
C GLU A 763 6.71 34.65 -15.36
N ASP A 764 6.12 35.77 -15.84
CA ASP A 764 4.71 35.85 -16.23
C ASP A 764 4.38 34.80 -17.30
N TYR A 765 5.15 34.78 -18.39
CA TYR A 765 4.86 34.00 -19.60
C TYR A 765 5.34 32.54 -19.56
N GLN A 766 5.70 32.02 -18.39
CA GLN A 766 6.09 30.62 -18.24
C GLN A 766 4.86 29.70 -18.28
N LEU A 767 4.93 28.64 -19.08
CA LEU A 767 3.94 27.56 -19.02
C LEU A 767 4.21 26.71 -17.76
N ARG A 768 3.26 26.76 -16.83
CA ARG A 768 3.28 26.05 -15.55
C ARG A 768 1.93 25.38 -15.26
N PRO A 769 1.86 24.38 -14.38
CA PRO A 769 0.61 23.65 -14.12
C PRO A 769 -0.40 24.42 -13.23
N ASN A 770 -0.04 25.58 -12.68
CA ASN A 770 -0.83 26.29 -11.68
C ASN A 770 -2.20 26.78 -12.20
N PHE A 771 -2.31 27.13 -13.48
CA PHE A 771 -3.57 27.59 -14.07
C PHE A 771 -4.69 26.55 -13.99
N ALA A 772 -4.34 25.25 -13.90
CA ALA A 772 -5.31 24.17 -13.76
C ALA A 772 -6.10 24.27 -12.44
N ILE A 773 -5.51 24.88 -11.40
CA ILE A 773 -6.19 25.15 -10.13
C ILE A 773 -7.33 26.14 -10.37
N ALA A 774 -7.04 27.28 -11.00
CA ALA A 774 -8.03 28.31 -11.33
C ALA A 774 -9.13 27.76 -12.26
N MET A 775 -8.76 26.97 -13.27
CA MET A 775 -9.69 26.27 -14.16
C MET A 775 -10.65 25.33 -13.42
N THR A 776 -10.20 24.70 -12.34
CA THR A 776 -11.01 23.77 -11.56
C THR A 776 -11.97 24.50 -10.63
N VAL A 777 -11.50 25.54 -9.92
CA VAL A 777 -12.31 26.22 -8.89
C VAL A 777 -13.24 27.31 -9.46
N ALA A 778 -12.83 27.96 -10.55
CA ALA A 778 -13.55 29.05 -11.18
C ALA A 778 -13.56 28.90 -12.73
N PRO A 779 -14.16 27.81 -13.27
CA PRO A 779 -14.21 27.57 -14.72
C PRO A 779 -14.95 28.67 -15.49
N GLU A 780 -15.78 29.49 -14.83
CA GLU A 780 -16.47 30.63 -15.44
C GLU A 780 -15.53 31.74 -15.92
N LEU A 781 -14.28 31.78 -15.45
CA LEU A 781 -13.28 32.77 -15.88
C LEU A 781 -12.67 32.48 -17.26
N PHE A 782 -13.01 31.35 -17.87
CA PHE A 782 -12.33 30.84 -19.04
C PHE A 782 -13.27 30.67 -20.22
N VAL A 783 -12.94 31.27 -21.35
CA VAL A 783 -13.53 30.93 -22.64
C VAL A 783 -13.20 29.45 -22.95
N PRO A 784 -14.21 28.57 -23.17
CA PRO A 784 -13.99 27.14 -23.30
C PRO A 784 -12.98 26.75 -24.38
N GLU A 785 -12.97 27.45 -25.51
CA GLU A 785 -12.08 27.22 -26.65
C GLU A 785 -10.60 27.52 -26.32
N HIS A 786 -10.36 28.54 -25.50
CA HIS A 786 -9.02 28.87 -25.02
C HIS A 786 -8.56 27.88 -23.95
N ALA A 787 -9.44 27.53 -23.02
CA ALA A 787 -9.14 26.58 -21.95
C ALA A 787 -8.80 25.18 -22.48
N ILE A 788 -9.59 24.67 -23.43
CA ILE A 788 -9.33 23.35 -24.02
C ILE A 788 -7.98 23.31 -24.74
N LYS A 789 -7.58 24.42 -25.37
CA LYS A 789 -6.27 24.54 -25.99
C LYS A 789 -5.15 24.50 -24.95
N ALA A 790 -5.23 25.35 -23.94
CA ALA A 790 -4.20 25.46 -22.91
C ALA A 790 -4.04 24.14 -22.13
N ILE A 791 -5.14 23.47 -21.78
CA ILE A 791 -5.08 22.18 -21.07
C ILE A 791 -4.55 21.05 -21.96
N THR A 792 -4.81 21.09 -23.27
CA THR A 792 -4.20 20.14 -24.24
C THR A 792 -2.69 20.37 -24.34
N ILE A 793 -2.23 21.62 -24.37
CA ILE A 793 -0.79 21.92 -24.32
C ILE A 793 -0.16 21.41 -23.02
N ALA A 794 -0.83 21.58 -21.87
CA ALA A 794 -0.34 21.03 -20.60
C ALA A 794 -0.28 19.49 -20.62
N ASP A 795 -1.24 18.82 -21.24
CA ASP A 795 -1.27 17.37 -21.42
C ASP A 795 -0.09 16.83 -22.26
N GLU A 796 0.36 17.61 -23.23
CA GLU A 796 1.47 17.27 -24.14
C GLU A 796 2.84 17.65 -23.56
N VAL A 797 2.93 18.80 -22.89
CA VAL A 797 4.21 19.43 -22.51
C VAL A 797 4.53 19.25 -21.03
N LEU A 798 3.55 19.49 -20.14
CA LEU A 798 3.78 19.50 -18.69
C LEU A 798 3.50 18.14 -18.04
N ARG A 799 2.64 17.31 -18.62
CA ARG A 799 2.27 16.03 -18.00
C ARG A 799 3.43 15.03 -18.03
N GLY A 800 3.94 14.69 -16.85
CA GLY A 800 4.82 13.55 -16.63
C GLY A 800 4.03 12.24 -16.51
N PRO A 801 4.69 11.11 -16.20
CA PRO A 801 4.01 9.83 -16.02
C PRO A 801 3.16 9.75 -14.74
N VAL A 802 3.56 10.48 -13.70
CA VAL A 802 2.89 10.53 -12.38
C VAL A 802 2.71 11.96 -11.90
N GLY A 803 3.72 12.83 -12.04
CA GLY A 803 3.59 14.24 -11.67
C GLY A 803 3.40 15.19 -12.85
N MET A 804 3.03 16.43 -12.56
CA MET A 804 3.06 17.54 -13.51
C MET A 804 4.39 18.28 -13.39
N ARG A 805 5.12 18.42 -14.50
CA ARG A 805 6.33 19.25 -14.57
C ARG A 805 6.00 20.65 -14.11
N THR A 806 6.78 21.16 -13.17
CA THR A 806 6.58 22.48 -12.58
C THR A 806 6.95 23.64 -13.50
N LEU A 807 7.70 23.36 -14.55
CA LEU A 807 8.07 24.31 -15.60
C LEU A 807 8.16 23.58 -16.95
N ASP A 808 7.86 24.31 -18.01
CA ASP A 808 8.05 23.91 -19.39
C ASP A 808 9.48 23.38 -19.69
N PRO A 809 9.64 22.18 -20.26
CA PRO A 809 10.94 21.64 -20.64
C PRO A 809 11.76 22.48 -21.63
N SER A 810 11.12 23.37 -22.39
CA SER A 810 11.80 24.28 -23.33
C SER A 810 12.38 25.53 -22.67
N ASP A 811 11.99 25.84 -21.43
CA ASP A 811 12.50 27.01 -20.70
C ASP A 811 13.98 26.81 -20.33
N TYR A 812 14.77 27.87 -20.45
CA TYR A 812 16.19 27.84 -20.10
C TYR A 812 16.44 27.40 -18.64
N ASN A 813 15.53 27.76 -17.73
CA ASN A 813 15.59 27.46 -16.30
C ASN A 813 15.12 26.04 -15.96
N TYR A 814 14.68 25.24 -16.94
CA TYR A 814 14.22 23.87 -16.69
C TYR A 814 15.38 22.97 -16.23
N ARG A 815 15.31 22.53 -14.98
CA ARG A 815 16.29 21.65 -14.31
C ARG A 815 15.52 20.58 -13.50
N PRO A 816 15.15 19.43 -14.11
CA PRO A 816 14.12 18.54 -13.56
C PRO A 816 14.59 17.51 -12.53
N TYR A 817 15.82 17.64 -12.03
CA TYR A 817 16.41 16.71 -11.07
C TYR A 817 16.61 17.40 -9.73
N TYR A 818 15.68 17.21 -8.80
CA TYR A 818 15.81 17.76 -7.45
C TYR A 818 16.75 16.89 -6.62
N ASN A 819 17.84 17.51 -6.16
CA ASN A 819 18.81 16.94 -5.23
C ASN A 819 19.05 17.93 -4.10
N ASN A 820 18.41 17.73 -2.94
CA ASN A 820 18.45 18.70 -1.85
C ASN A 820 19.83 18.75 -1.17
N GLY A 821 20.56 17.63 -1.17
CA GLY A 821 21.92 17.53 -0.63
C GLY A 821 23.03 18.11 -1.51
N GLU A 822 22.72 18.54 -2.74
CA GLU A 822 23.71 19.00 -3.72
C GLU A 822 24.50 20.21 -3.20
N ASP A 823 25.83 20.12 -3.26
CA ASP A 823 26.77 21.17 -2.81
C ASP A 823 27.67 21.63 -3.98
N SER A 824 27.05 21.90 -5.13
CA SER A 824 27.70 22.39 -6.35
C SER A 824 27.77 23.92 -6.37
N ASP A 825 28.45 24.46 -7.38
CA ASP A 825 28.49 25.89 -7.73
C ASP A 825 27.35 26.31 -8.69
N ASP A 826 26.45 25.38 -9.08
CA ASP A 826 25.33 25.69 -9.96
C ASP A 826 24.22 26.43 -9.19
N PHE A 827 24.00 27.69 -9.56
CA PHE A 827 22.98 28.57 -8.98
C PHE A 827 21.55 28.03 -9.12
N ALA A 828 21.27 27.21 -10.14
CA ALA A 828 19.93 26.69 -10.38
C ALA A 828 19.61 25.46 -9.53
N THR A 829 20.57 24.57 -9.29
CA THR A 829 20.33 23.24 -8.69
C THR A 829 20.84 23.10 -7.27
N SER A 830 21.95 23.77 -6.91
CA SER A 830 22.61 23.62 -5.62
C SER A 830 21.66 23.83 -4.43
N LYS A 831 21.71 22.93 -3.44
CA LYS A 831 20.77 22.83 -2.31
C LYS A 831 19.29 22.76 -2.71
N GLY A 832 19.02 22.21 -3.90
CA GLY A 832 17.69 21.96 -4.40
C GLY A 832 16.90 23.20 -4.80
N ARG A 833 17.54 24.32 -5.18
CA ARG A 833 16.85 25.55 -5.60
C ARG A 833 15.88 25.32 -6.79
N ASN A 834 16.07 24.25 -7.55
CA ASN A 834 15.22 23.81 -8.66
C ASN A 834 13.95 23.03 -8.27
N TYR A 835 13.59 22.95 -6.97
CA TYR A 835 12.44 22.19 -6.46
C TYR A 835 11.13 22.38 -7.24
N HIS A 836 10.92 23.58 -7.78
CA HIS A 836 9.75 23.95 -8.59
C HIS A 836 10.11 24.46 -9.99
N GLN A 837 11.22 23.98 -10.58
CA GLN A 837 11.72 24.42 -11.90
C GLN A 837 11.92 23.23 -12.86
N GLY A 838 11.05 22.24 -12.81
CA GLY A 838 11.12 21.05 -13.65
C GLY A 838 10.70 19.74 -12.98
N PRO A 839 10.97 19.52 -11.68
CA PRO A 839 10.44 18.35 -10.98
C PRO A 839 8.92 18.21 -11.15
N GLU A 840 8.46 16.97 -11.11
CA GLU A 840 7.12 16.56 -11.48
C GLU A 840 6.27 16.32 -10.24
N TRP A 841 5.35 17.24 -9.95
CA TRP A 841 4.57 17.24 -8.70
C TRP A 841 3.21 16.55 -8.87
N VAL A 842 2.85 15.66 -7.94
CA VAL A 842 1.72 14.75 -8.14
C VAL A 842 0.36 15.38 -7.82
N TRP A 843 0.24 16.23 -6.80
CA TRP A 843 -1.04 16.86 -6.45
C TRP A 843 -1.61 17.72 -7.60
N LEU A 844 -0.73 18.41 -8.35
CA LEU A 844 -1.09 19.18 -9.54
C LEU A 844 -1.70 18.33 -10.64
N TYR A 845 -1.38 17.02 -10.69
CA TYR A 845 -1.96 16.10 -11.65
C TYR A 845 -3.46 15.92 -11.40
N GLY A 846 -3.90 15.98 -10.13
CA GLY A 846 -5.31 15.97 -9.77
C GLY A 846 -6.06 17.18 -10.34
N TYR A 847 -5.60 18.40 -10.06
CA TYR A 847 -6.18 19.62 -10.64
C TYR A 847 -6.13 19.61 -12.17
N PHE A 848 -5.01 19.18 -12.76
CA PHE A 848 -4.90 19.01 -14.21
C PHE A 848 -5.96 18.07 -14.77
N LEU A 849 -6.15 16.87 -14.19
CA LEU A 849 -7.14 15.92 -14.67
C LEU A 849 -8.58 16.41 -14.49
N ARG A 850 -8.86 17.13 -13.41
CA ARG A 850 -10.18 17.73 -13.16
C ARG A 850 -10.51 18.79 -14.20
N ALA A 851 -9.58 19.72 -14.45
CA ALA A 851 -9.70 20.71 -15.51
C ALA A 851 -9.79 20.07 -16.91
N PHE A 852 -8.93 19.09 -17.19
CA PHE A 852 -8.94 18.32 -18.44
C PHE A 852 -10.31 17.67 -18.66
N HIS A 853 -10.83 16.97 -17.65
CA HIS A 853 -12.15 16.36 -17.70
C HIS A 853 -13.24 17.41 -17.99
N HIS A 854 -13.30 18.49 -17.21
CA HIS A 854 -14.32 19.53 -17.32
C HIS A 854 -14.36 20.15 -18.72
N PHE A 855 -13.21 20.63 -19.22
CA PHE A 855 -13.18 21.34 -20.50
C PHE A 855 -13.31 20.39 -21.70
N HIS A 856 -12.77 19.16 -21.65
CA HIS A 856 -13.02 18.19 -22.71
C HIS A 856 -14.49 17.76 -22.77
N PHE A 857 -15.14 17.58 -21.62
CA PHE A 857 -16.58 17.25 -21.58
C PHE A 857 -17.44 18.41 -22.12
N LYS A 858 -17.11 19.65 -21.79
CA LYS A 858 -17.85 20.84 -22.23
C LYS A 858 -17.70 21.14 -23.73
N THR A 859 -16.52 20.94 -24.31
CA THR A 859 -16.18 21.43 -25.65
C THR A 859 -16.20 20.38 -26.76
N SER A 860 -15.91 19.11 -26.46
CA SER A 860 -15.73 18.08 -27.48
C SER A 860 -16.94 17.13 -27.56
N PRO A 861 -17.67 17.09 -28.69
CA PRO A 861 -18.79 16.16 -28.86
C PRO A 861 -18.41 14.69 -28.71
N ARG A 862 -17.17 14.31 -29.07
CA ARG A 862 -16.67 12.93 -28.89
C ARG A 862 -16.53 12.55 -27.42
N CYS A 863 -16.41 13.54 -26.54
CA CYS A 863 -16.27 13.32 -25.11
C CYS A 863 -17.61 13.17 -24.38
N GLN A 864 -18.73 13.37 -25.07
CA GLN A 864 -20.08 13.34 -24.53
C GLN A 864 -20.81 12.06 -24.97
N ASN A 865 -21.71 11.54 -24.14
CA ASN A 865 -22.68 10.53 -24.58
C ASN A 865 -23.73 11.15 -25.53
N ALA A 866 -24.61 10.33 -26.11
CA ALA A 866 -25.62 10.79 -27.07
C ALA A 866 -26.55 11.88 -26.51
N ALA A 867 -26.90 11.82 -25.22
CA ALA A 867 -27.74 12.80 -24.53
C ALA A 867 -26.98 14.08 -24.11
N LYS A 868 -25.64 14.07 -24.16
CA LYS A 868 -24.73 15.12 -23.66
C LYS A 868 -24.81 15.39 -22.16
N GLU A 869 -25.31 14.43 -21.40
CA GLU A 869 -25.47 14.54 -19.95
C GLU A 869 -24.34 13.86 -19.19
N LYS A 870 -23.71 12.82 -19.77
CA LYS A 870 -22.61 12.07 -19.15
C LYS A 870 -21.40 11.96 -20.09
N PRO A 871 -20.18 11.76 -19.57
CA PRO A 871 -19.01 11.52 -20.39
C PRO A 871 -19.15 10.26 -21.24
N SER A 872 -18.63 10.31 -22.47
CA SER A 872 -18.47 9.13 -23.31
C SER A 872 -17.42 8.17 -22.74
N SER A 873 -17.46 6.91 -23.19
CA SER A 873 -16.38 5.94 -22.93
C SER A 873 -15.02 6.42 -23.46
N TYR A 874 -14.98 7.24 -24.51
CA TYR A 874 -13.74 7.83 -25.02
C TYR A 874 -13.07 8.72 -23.97
N LEU A 875 -13.82 9.62 -23.32
CA LEU A 875 -13.25 10.49 -22.28
C LEU A 875 -12.80 9.67 -21.06
N TYR A 876 -13.59 8.69 -20.63
CA TYR A 876 -13.18 7.79 -19.55
C TYR A 876 -11.89 7.01 -19.87
N GLN A 877 -11.72 6.54 -21.10
CA GLN A 877 -10.47 5.92 -21.54
C GLN A 877 -9.29 6.92 -21.46
N GLN A 878 -9.49 8.16 -21.89
CA GLN A 878 -8.45 9.20 -21.79
C GLN A 878 -8.01 9.46 -20.34
N LEU A 879 -8.96 9.53 -19.40
CA LEU A 879 -8.65 9.67 -17.97
C LEU A 879 -7.93 8.43 -17.43
N TYR A 880 -8.44 7.23 -17.73
CA TYR A 880 -7.89 5.96 -17.29
C TYR A 880 -6.43 5.74 -17.73
N TYR A 881 -6.10 6.12 -18.97
CA TYR A 881 -4.74 6.02 -19.50
C TYR A 881 -3.78 6.95 -18.75
N ARG A 882 -4.22 8.16 -18.42
CA ARG A 882 -3.43 9.15 -17.65
C ARG A 882 -3.25 8.76 -16.19
N LEU A 883 -4.07 7.85 -15.66
CA LEU A 883 -3.94 7.28 -14.31
C LEU A 883 -3.11 5.99 -14.25
N LYS A 884 -2.54 5.53 -15.37
CA LYS A 884 -1.72 4.29 -15.41
C LYS A 884 -0.48 4.38 -14.51
N GLY A 885 0.23 5.50 -14.54
CA GLY A 885 1.43 5.71 -13.71
C GLY A 885 1.12 5.66 -12.22
N HIS A 886 0.06 6.35 -11.79
CA HIS A 886 -0.42 6.38 -10.41
C HIS A 886 -0.81 4.99 -9.87
N ARG A 887 -1.57 4.22 -10.65
CA ARG A 887 -1.96 2.85 -10.28
C ARG A 887 -0.77 1.93 -10.10
N LYS A 888 0.22 2.04 -10.99
CA LYS A 888 1.47 1.29 -10.87
C LYS A 888 2.24 1.73 -9.63
N TRP A 889 2.38 3.04 -9.42
CA TRP A 889 3.15 3.60 -8.31
C TRP A 889 2.63 3.15 -6.95
N ILE A 890 1.34 3.34 -6.68
CA ILE A 890 0.77 2.99 -5.36
C ILE A 890 0.81 1.47 -5.09
N PHE A 891 0.73 0.64 -6.15
CA PHE A 891 0.83 -0.82 -6.04
C PHE A 891 2.27 -1.31 -5.78
N GLU A 892 3.27 -0.61 -6.32
CA GLU A 892 4.68 -0.96 -6.17
C GLU A 892 5.35 -0.31 -4.96
N SER A 893 4.83 0.84 -4.51
CA SER A 893 5.33 1.59 -3.36
C SER A 893 5.18 0.80 -2.07
N VAL A 894 6.28 0.69 -1.32
CA VAL A 894 6.27 0.09 0.02
C VAL A 894 5.49 0.93 1.04
N TRP A 895 5.20 2.19 0.72
CA TRP A 895 4.44 3.12 1.58
C TRP A 895 2.93 3.09 1.34
N ALA A 896 2.44 2.31 0.37
CA ALA A 896 1.02 2.25 -0.01
C ALA A 896 0.40 3.65 -0.25
N GLY A 897 1.18 4.54 -0.87
CA GLY A 897 0.81 5.92 -1.16
C GLY A 897 1.54 6.44 -2.39
N LEU A 898 1.20 7.68 -2.78
CA LEU A 898 1.83 8.38 -3.89
C LEU A 898 2.86 9.38 -3.37
N THR A 899 3.98 9.48 -4.07
CA THR A 899 5.07 10.41 -3.77
C THR A 899 4.62 11.88 -3.86
N GLU A 900 5.34 12.77 -3.20
CA GLU A 900 5.21 14.23 -3.37
C GLU A 900 5.48 14.65 -4.80
N LEU A 901 6.65 14.24 -5.28
CA LEU A 901 7.16 14.55 -6.61
C LEU A 901 8.00 13.39 -7.16
N THR A 902 8.23 13.46 -8.45
CA THR A 902 9.23 12.68 -9.18
C THR A 902 10.24 13.63 -9.81
N ASN A 903 11.43 13.10 -10.09
CA ASN A 903 12.34 13.76 -11.03
C ASN A 903 11.78 13.59 -12.46
N LYS A 904 12.59 13.98 -13.45
CA LYS A 904 12.25 13.92 -14.86
C LYS A 904 11.64 12.58 -15.28
N ASP A 905 10.54 12.65 -16.03
CA ASP A 905 9.88 11.51 -16.69
C ASP A 905 9.55 10.35 -15.73
N GLY A 906 9.13 10.67 -14.51
CA GLY A 906 8.74 9.69 -13.49
C GLY A 906 9.90 9.01 -12.77
N GLU A 907 11.14 9.47 -12.94
CA GLU A 907 12.28 8.98 -12.18
C GLU A 907 12.09 9.23 -10.68
N VAL A 908 12.44 8.24 -9.85
CA VAL A 908 12.31 8.36 -8.39
C VAL A 908 13.22 9.48 -7.88
N CYS A 909 12.65 10.44 -7.16
CA CYS A 909 13.40 11.44 -6.42
C CYS A 909 13.62 10.94 -4.98
N ASN A 910 14.87 10.75 -4.58
CA ASN A 910 15.20 10.20 -3.26
C ASN A 910 14.91 11.17 -2.10
N ASP A 911 14.87 12.48 -2.38
CA ASP A 911 14.53 13.52 -1.40
C ASP A 911 13.01 13.76 -1.29
N SER A 912 12.21 13.17 -2.18
CA SER A 912 10.76 13.31 -2.17
C SER A 912 10.14 12.54 -1.01
N SER A 913 9.15 13.13 -0.34
CA SER A 913 8.31 12.37 0.59
C SER A 913 7.60 11.24 -0.17
N PRO A 914 7.80 9.96 0.22
CA PRO A 914 7.33 8.82 -0.57
C PRO A 914 5.83 8.56 -0.48
N THR A 915 5.15 9.10 0.54
CA THR A 915 3.69 9.23 0.61
C THR A 915 3.32 10.64 1.04
N GLN A 916 2.33 11.23 0.39
CA GLN A 916 1.94 12.63 0.57
C GLN A 916 0.42 12.80 0.51
N ALA A 917 -0.11 13.64 1.40
CA ALA A 917 -1.53 13.86 1.59
C ALA A 917 -2.18 14.41 0.31
N TRP A 918 -1.68 15.54 -0.20
CA TRP A 918 -2.25 16.22 -1.37
C TRP A 918 -2.18 15.40 -2.67
N SER A 919 -1.17 14.53 -2.82
CA SER A 919 -0.94 13.75 -4.03
C SER A 919 -2.07 12.75 -4.24
N SER A 920 -2.42 12.03 -3.19
CA SER A 920 -3.58 11.13 -3.21
C SER A 920 -4.90 11.91 -3.14
N ALA A 921 -4.96 13.03 -2.41
CA ALA A 921 -6.18 13.80 -2.21
C ALA A 921 -6.71 14.39 -3.51
N CYS A 922 -5.85 15.05 -4.30
CA CYS A 922 -6.28 15.70 -5.52
C CYS A 922 -6.69 14.69 -6.61
N LEU A 923 -6.23 13.43 -6.54
CA LEU A 923 -6.77 12.36 -7.38
C LEU A 923 -8.11 11.84 -6.86
N LEU A 924 -8.31 11.76 -5.55
CA LEU A 924 -9.62 11.45 -4.96
C LEU A 924 -10.66 12.52 -5.34
N ASP A 925 -10.26 13.80 -5.43
CA ASP A 925 -11.14 14.87 -5.90
C ASP A 925 -11.69 14.60 -7.31
N LEU A 926 -10.86 14.09 -8.23
CA LEU A 926 -11.30 13.68 -9.57
C LEU A 926 -12.34 12.56 -9.49
N PHE A 927 -12.09 11.53 -8.67
CA PHE A 927 -13.06 10.44 -8.52
C PHE A 927 -14.36 10.91 -7.88
N TYR A 928 -14.29 11.86 -6.95
CA TYR A 928 -15.48 12.48 -6.37
C TYR A 928 -16.24 13.31 -7.41
N ASP A 929 -15.58 14.12 -8.24
CA ASP A 929 -16.24 14.84 -9.33
C ASP A 929 -17.00 13.89 -10.26
N LEU A 930 -16.38 12.78 -10.65
CA LEU A 930 -17.01 11.80 -11.54
C LEU A 930 -18.19 11.09 -10.88
N TRP A 931 -18.06 10.77 -9.58
CA TRP A 931 -19.13 10.14 -8.81
C TRP A 931 -20.31 11.08 -8.63
N ASP A 932 -20.07 12.25 -8.02
CA ASP A 932 -21.09 13.25 -7.68
C ASP A 932 -21.84 13.79 -8.90
N ALA A 933 -21.15 13.98 -10.03
CA ALA A 933 -21.77 14.52 -11.24
C ALA A 933 -22.56 13.49 -12.06
N TYR A 934 -22.20 12.20 -12.01
CA TYR A 934 -22.67 11.23 -13.01
C TYR A 934 -23.17 9.89 -12.47
N GLU A 935 -22.84 9.51 -11.24
CA GLU A 935 -23.33 8.28 -10.62
C GLU A 935 -24.56 8.60 -9.77
N ASP A 936 -25.71 8.07 -10.18
CA ASP A 936 -26.97 8.28 -9.48
C ASP A 936 -27.00 7.43 -8.20
N ASP A 937 -27.55 7.96 -7.12
CA ASP A 937 -27.65 7.30 -5.81
C ASP A 937 -28.60 6.09 -5.77
N SER A 938 -29.12 5.65 -6.92
CA SER A 938 -30.09 4.55 -7.07
C SER A 938 -29.63 3.21 -6.51
#